data_AF-A0A7S1BY08-F1
#
_entry.id   AF-A0A7S1BY08-F1
#
_cell.length_a   1.000
_cell.length_b   1.000
_cell.length_c   1.000
_cell.angle_alpha   90.00
_cell.angle_beta   90.00
_cell.angle_gamma   90.00
#
_symmetry.space_group_name_H-M   'P 1'
#
loop_
_entity.id
_entity.type
_entity.pdbx_description
1 polymer ?
#
loop_
_entity_poly.entity_id
_entity_poly.type
_entity_poly.pdbx_seq_one_letter_code
_entity_poly.pdbx_strand_id
1 'polypeptide(L)'
;GEGGGDGEWRVSARTGSCPGRTSTEGCCEDDPWGAEGTPSCRAKFECHADPCVKNDCVGSAVCVRHPEGPYARPRNYVCTCPEGTVGNGVKCKGKSSKEDVPVIGYDGTLTNWTKSRTFCGCTKPIEDPCDGFPECTGKDEICTIDPDTKRPGCACRPGYSPLPDGRPGCIDETPPRLVLRCDPSRQGRTVLRQGDAYEECAVDIVDDNAEDYLRSLKISYSAPLAGRRCLAAVGKYSVNYTVATPWIDHSPVQSVERTVEVQDLDECSTPTEADVFARCPELRPMCDVAAGARCVNSDGAYTCRCPKCTTGDGFRAIPWLEEEKDGMLRPLNYQGGQGCRDSCPPVIELRGQNPKIFRTCSCGGLTGILPTSKTALQEMKGPAALEGETSGHSYEEQLRVIIAATRGAELCATVDDADDHGPSSCVTALDGAVDLSAAVVVGEPRRVHAAHRYHWRVPYDVADAAGNRAATVWRDVIIEELGPAEFEKAVREEERKGRQAAIEAAVRDALAKRGRKEPSGLPSRGMPEIETKCPDCAPCAKCTCTVGDREKDCASYCDTHAPPAVAAAAAGECPNEAAVAGGFVAVLNALGEQARPLILFVFGISALFLILLVFSAFLNARAPYNGGSNGAPGITNVEYFHSPRNNGLTPQQQQQPHLQQQQPHLQQLSTERNGRTPPRFLNTPSSVHSAHSSVHSVHTTPGYAITPTAGFTPTAGFQKRSPFSTGNRHSY
;
A
#
# COMPACT_ATOMS: atom_id res chain seq x y z
N GLY A 1 18.22 82.10 26.02
CA GLY A 1 17.71 83.12 25.10
C GLY A 1 16.39 83.62 25.63
N GLU A 2 16.29 84.76 26.32
CA GLU A 2 16.97 86.07 26.08
C GLU A 2 16.61 86.63 24.69
N GLY A 3 16.23 87.89 24.50
CA GLY A 3 15.89 88.99 25.42
C GLY A 3 14.72 89.80 24.80
N GLY A 4 14.13 90.82 25.42
CA GLY A 4 14.76 91.90 26.19
C GLY A 4 15.06 93.07 25.24
N GLY A 5 14.20 94.09 25.17
CA GLY A 5 14.31 95.15 24.16
C GLY A 5 13.22 96.22 24.17
N ASP A 6 12.99 96.85 25.31
CA ASP A 6 12.09 98.01 25.42
C ASP A 6 12.69 99.24 24.74
N GLY A 7 12.25 99.51 23.50
CA GLY A 7 12.69 100.66 22.70
C GLY A 7 11.77 101.87 22.86
N GLU A 8 12.23 102.89 23.58
CA GLU A 8 11.57 104.19 23.76
C GLU A 8 11.48 104.96 22.42
N TRP A 9 10.36 104.82 21.72
CA TRP A 9 10.10 105.60 20.50
C TRP A 9 9.62 107.01 20.84
N ARG A 10 10.56 107.98 20.79
CA ARG A 10 10.22 109.41 20.74
C ARG A 10 9.22 109.68 19.61
N VAL A 11 8.00 110.08 19.97
CA VAL A 11 7.02 110.64 19.04
C VAL A 11 7.51 112.01 18.58
N SER A 12 8.34 112.01 17.53
CA SER A 12 8.60 113.22 16.75
C SER A 12 7.33 113.54 15.98
N ALA A 13 6.56 114.52 16.47
CA ALA A 13 5.33 114.99 15.83
C ALA A 13 5.65 115.63 14.45
N ARG A 14 5.75 114.80 13.41
CA ARG A 14 5.85 115.23 12.02
C ARG A 14 4.47 115.66 11.51
N THR A 15 4.18 116.91 11.80
CA THR A 15 3.49 117.86 10.93
C THR A 15 3.04 117.35 9.54
N GLY A 16 1.75 117.50 9.24
CA GLY A 16 1.30 117.87 7.90
C GLY A 16 0.67 116.81 6.99
N SER A 17 -0.30 116.04 7.47
CA SER A 17 -1.37 115.47 6.63
C SER A 17 -2.61 115.14 7.47
N CYS A 18 -3.81 115.40 6.93
CA CYS A 18 -5.08 115.17 7.63
C CYS A 18 -5.53 113.70 7.46
N PRO A 19 -5.34 112.81 8.46
CA PRO A 19 -5.60 111.39 8.26
C PRO A 19 -7.10 111.13 8.34
N GLY A 20 -7.65 110.42 7.35
CA GLY A 20 -9.04 109.94 7.37
C GLY A 20 -10.13 110.98 7.08
N ARG A 21 -9.79 112.21 6.66
CA ARG A 21 -10.77 113.18 6.12
C ARG A 21 -10.75 113.19 4.60
N THR A 22 -11.92 113.37 3.98
CA THR A 22 -12.09 113.53 2.52
C THR A 22 -11.86 114.97 2.04
N SER A 23 -11.61 115.90 2.96
CA SER A 23 -11.34 117.31 2.73
C SER A 23 -10.20 117.76 3.66
N THR A 24 -9.46 118.79 3.23
CA THR A 24 -8.45 119.49 4.05
C THR A 24 -9.05 120.54 4.99
N GLU A 25 -10.36 120.78 4.86
CA GLU A 25 -11.13 121.76 5.63
C GLU A 25 -11.15 121.46 7.14
N GLY A 26 -10.87 122.49 7.94
CA GLY A 26 -10.78 122.40 9.39
C GLY A 26 -9.59 121.59 9.93
N CYS A 27 -8.56 121.34 9.11
CA CYS A 27 -7.39 120.56 9.51
C CYS A 27 -6.07 120.98 8.82
N CYS A 28 -6.13 121.54 7.61
CA CYS A 28 -5.09 122.43 7.08
C CYS A 28 -5.60 123.88 7.16
N GLU A 29 -4.74 124.83 7.55
CA GLU A 29 -5.04 126.27 7.47
C GLU A 29 -5.47 126.68 6.04
N ASP A 30 -6.25 127.77 5.94
CA ASP A 30 -6.86 128.19 4.68
C ASP A 30 -5.88 128.82 3.69
N ASP A 31 -4.74 129.32 4.15
CA ASP A 31 -3.70 129.89 3.29
C ASP A 31 -2.91 128.77 2.57
N PRO A 32 -2.95 128.71 1.22
CA PRO A 32 -2.28 127.63 0.48
C PRO A 32 -0.75 127.74 0.49
N TRP A 33 -0.20 128.90 0.89
CA TRP A 33 1.23 129.17 1.01
C TRP A 33 1.53 129.68 2.43
N GLY A 34 2.14 128.84 3.26
CA GLY A 34 2.60 129.28 4.59
C GLY A 34 3.67 130.38 4.47
N ALA A 35 3.87 131.15 5.54
CA ALA A 35 4.74 132.34 5.55
C ALA A 35 6.21 132.10 5.11
N GLU A 36 6.67 130.85 5.07
CA GLU A 36 8.01 130.45 4.63
C GLU A 36 8.07 129.93 3.17
N GLY A 37 6.97 129.99 2.41
CA GLY A 37 6.92 129.56 1.00
C GLY A 37 7.02 128.05 0.78
N THR A 38 7.03 127.25 1.84
CA THR A 38 6.97 125.78 1.75
C THR A 38 5.56 125.32 1.35
N PRO A 39 5.42 124.30 0.49
CA PRO A 39 4.12 123.83 0.02
C PRO A 39 3.30 123.29 1.19
N SER A 40 2.13 123.91 1.41
CA SER A 40 1.28 123.67 2.58
C SER A 40 0.70 122.26 2.64
N CYS A 41 0.11 121.94 3.79
CA CYS A 41 -0.68 120.74 4.08
C CYS A 41 -1.67 120.35 2.95
N ARG A 42 -2.21 121.33 2.20
CA ARG A 42 -3.13 121.10 1.07
C ARG A 42 -2.43 120.54 -0.18
N ALA A 43 -1.18 120.94 -0.45
CA ALA A 43 -0.45 120.55 -1.66
C ALA A 43 0.02 119.08 -1.68
N LYS A 44 0.06 118.42 -0.51
CA LYS A 44 0.39 116.99 -0.37
C LYS A 44 -0.85 116.09 -0.24
N PHE A 45 -2.05 116.66 -0.35
CA PHE A 45 -3.30 115.92 -0.22
C PHE A 45 -3.65 115.24 -1.54
N GLU A 46 -3.06 114.08 -1.80
CA GLU A 46 -3.49 113.22 -2.89
C GLU A 46 -4.86 112.62 -2.54
N CYS A 47 -5.91 113.06 -3.24
CA CYS A 47 -7.21 112.38 -3.20
C CYS A 47 -6.99 110.90 -3.56
N HIS A 48 -7.31 109.99 -2.64
CA HIS A 48 -7.17 108.56 -2.88
C HIS A 48 -7.90 108.18 -4.17
N ALA A 49 -7.11 107.89 -5.22
CA ALA A 49 -7.62 107.46 -6.51
C ALA A 49 -8.56 106.27 -6.31
N ASP A 50 -9.69 106.25 -7.03
CA ASP A 50 -10.65 105.17 -6.88
C ASP A 50 -9.92 103.83 -7.11
N PRO A 51 -9.91 102.92 -6.12
CA PRO A 51 -9.15 101.68 -6.24
C PRO A 51 -9.61 100.80 -7.41
N CYS A 52 -10.81 101.04 -7.93
CA CYS A 52 -11.33 100.37 -9.12
C CYS A 52 -10.78 100.90 -10.45
N VAL A 53 -10.02 102.00 -10.50
CA VAL A 53 -9.41 102.52 -11.75
C VAL A 53 -8.13 101.77 -12.16
N LYS A 54 -7.35 101.26 -11.19
CA LYS A 54 -6.17 100.40 -11.42
C LYS A 54 -6.24 99.15 -10.53
N ASN A 55 -7.25 98.33 -10.76
CA ASN A 55 -7.51 97.11 -9.99
C ASN A 55 -6.81 95.86 -10.55
N ASP A 56 -6.59 94.87 -9.68
CA ASP A 56 -6.15 93.52 -10.07
C ASP A 56 -7.32 92.64 -10.59
N CYS A 57 -8.55 93.17 -10.74
CA CYS A 57 -9.71 92.37 -11.17
C CYS A 57 -9.57 91.89 -12.62
N VAL A 58 -10.11 90.71 -12.92
CA VAL A 58 -10.28 90.23 -14.30
C VAL A 58 -11.35 91.06 -15.01
N GLY A 59 -11.25 91.22 -16.33
CA GLY A 59 -12.17 92.09 -17.09
C GLY A 59 -13.64 91.67 -17.08
N SER A 60 -13.94 90.44 -16.63
CA SER A 60 -15.30 89.94 -16.40
C SER A 60 -15.84 90.22 -14.99
N ALA A 61 -15.01 90.63 -14.02
CA ALA A 61 -15.42 90.91 -12.65
C ALA A 61 -15.79 92.39 -12.45
N VAL A 62 -16.80 92.66 -11.61
CA VAL A 62 -17.16 94.01 -11.19
C VAL A 62 -16.31 94.39 -9.98
N CYS A 63 -15.55 95.48 -10.07
CA CYS A 63 -14.85 96.03 -8.92
C CYS A 63 -15.80 96.87 -8.07
N VAL A 64 -15.92 96.53 -6.79
CA VAL A 64 -16.77 97.23 -5.81
C VAL A 64 -15.87 97.69 -4.64
N ARG A 65 -16.03 98.93 -4.16
CA ARG A 65 -15.30 99.41 -2.98
C ARG A 65 -15.72 98.63 -1.73
N HIS A 66 -14.76 98.32 -0.85
CA HIS A 66 -15.03 97.52 0.35
C HIS A 66 -15.93 98.31 1.34
N PRO A 67 -17.04 97.73 1.85
CA PRO A 67 -18.01 98.46 2.67
C PRO A 67 -17.45 98.87 4.05
N GLU A 68 -16.50 98.11 4.60
CA GLU A 68 -15.82 98.40 5.89
C GLU A 68 -14.85 99.62 5.83
N GLY A 69 -14.80 100.35 4.71
CA GLY A 69 -14.00 101.57 4.56
C GLY A 69 -12.54 101.33 4.16
N PRO A 70 -11.78 102.41 3.90
CA PRO A 70 -10.48 102.35 3.23
C PRO A 70 -9.33 101.74 4.05
N TYR A 71 -9.53 101.45 5.33
CA TYR A 71 -8.48 100.99 6.26
C TYR A 71 -8.61 99.53 6.71
N ALA A 72 -9.70 98.84 6.37
CA ALA A 72 -10.01 97.52 6.95
C ALA A 72 -9.07 96.38 6.50
N ARG A 73 -8.54 96.44 5.26
CA ARG A 73 -7.76 95.36 4.62
C ARG A 73 -6.73 95.93 3.63
N PRO A 74 -5.67 95.19 3.25
CA PRO A 74 -4.69 95.62 2.23
C PRO A 74 -5.26 95.79 0.81
N ARG A 75 -6.57 95.54 0.61
CA ARG A 75 -7.33 95.94 -0.58
C ARG A 75 -8.62 96.61 -0.09
N ASN A 76 -8.80 97.88 -0.46
CA ASN A 76 -10.01 98.67 -0.23
C ASN A 76 -11.09 98.44 -1.31
N TYR A 77 -10.98 97.35 -2.07
CA TYR A 77 -11.91 96.91 -3.11
C TYR A 77 -12.04 95.39 -3.12
N VAL A 78 -13.18 94.91 -3.60
CA VAL A 78 -13.50 93.49 -3.85
C VAL A 78 -13.78 93.34 -5.34
N CYS A 79 -13.31 92.24 -5.94
CA CYS A 79 -13.66 91.86 -7.30
C CYS A 79 -14.81 90.85 -7.23
N THR A 80 -16.03 91.27 -7.57
CA THR A 80 -17.21 90.41 -7.53
C THR A 80 -17.43 89.78 -8.90
N CYS A 81 -17.53 88.46 -8.97
CA CYS A 81 -17.85 87.78 -10.22
C CYS A 81 -19.32 87.96 -10.60
N PRO A 82 -19.65 88.04 -11.91
CA PRO A 82 -21.02 88.12 -12.38
C PRO A 82 -21.77 86.79 -12.15
N GLU A 83 -23.09 86.87 -12.09
CA GLU A 83 -23.97 85.72 -11.89
C GLU A 83 -23.65 84.58 -12.87
N GLY A 84 -23.64 83.33 -12.37
CA GLY A 84 -23.27 82.15 -13.15
C GLY A 84 -21.75 81.94 -13.34
N THR A 85 -20.89 82.71 -12.66
CA THR A 85 -19.43 82.46 -12.63
C THR A 85 -18.89 82.43 -11.20
N VAL A 86 -17.80 81.66 -11.01
CA VAL A 86 -17.23 81.34 -9.70
C VAL A 86 -15.76 81.74 -9.67
N GLY A 87 -15.33 82.32 -8.55
CA GLY A 87 -13.95 82.69 -8.29
C GLY A 87 -13.83 83.98 -7.48
N ASN A 88 -12.60 84.40 -7.21
CA ASN A 88 -12.30 85.59 -6.42
C ASN A 88 -12.27 86.90 -7.24
N GLY A 89 -12.54 86.83 -8.56
CA GLY A 89 -12.54 87.97 -9.48
C GLY A 89 -11.17 88.60 -9.75
N VAL A 90 -10.08 88.10 -9.16
CA VAL A 90 -8.71 88.64 -9.29
C VAL A 90 -7.96 87.92 -10.40
N LYS A 91 -7.22 88.66 -11.26
CA LYS A 91 -6.33 88.09 -12.28
C LYS A 91 -5.37 87.07 -11.66
N CYS A 92 -5.37 85.85 -12.19
CA CYS A 92 -4.45 84.78 -11.78
C CYS A 92 -2.98 85.23 -11.90
N LYS A 93 -2.20 85.13 -10.81
CA LYS A 93 -0.78 85.49 -10.79
C LYS A 93 0.08 84.27 -11.09
N GLY A 94 0.62 84.22 -12.32
CA GLY A 94 1.52 83.16 -12.79
C GLY A 94 0.80 82.05 -13.58
N LYS A 95 1.54 80.99 -13.93
CA LYS A 95 0.98 79.76 -14.52
C LYS A 95 0.35 78.87 -13.43
N SER A 96 -0.54 79.43 -12.59
CA SER A 96 -1.41 78.61 -11.74
C SER A 96 -2.16 77.60 -12.63
N SER A 97 -2.27 76.35 -12.19
CA SER A 97 -2.74 75.23 -13.01
C SER A 97 -3.99 75.60 -13.81
N LYS A 98 -3.93 75.43 -15.12
CA LYS A 98 -5.04 75.69 -16.06
C LYS A 98 -6.18 74.66 -15.96
N GLU A 99 -6.11 73.78 -14.97
CA GLU A 99 -6.87 72.52 -14.87
C GLU A 99 -7.94 72.56 -13.76
N ASP A 100 -7.78 73.43 -12.75
CA ASP A 100 -8.76 73.60 -11.68
C ASP A 100 -9.92 74.50 -12.14
N VAL A 101 -10.89 73.92 -12.86
CA VAL A 101 -12.16 74.57 -13.19
C VAL A 101 -13.15 74.36 -12.04
N PRO A 102 -13.87 75.39 -11.55
CA PRO A 102 -14.89 75.19 -10.53
C PRO A 102 -15.99 74.26 -11.03
N VAL A 103 -16.50 73.41 -10.15
CA VAL A 103 -17.54 72.41 -10.45
C VAL A 103 -18.83 72.77 -9.71
N ILE A 104 -19.96 72.69 -10.41
CA ILE A 104 -21.31 72.67 -9.80
C ILE A 104 -21.88 71.25 -9.91
N GLY A 105 -22.65 70.85 -8.92
CA GLY A 105 -23.41 69.60 -8.97
C GLY A 105 -24.64 69.71 -9.86
N TYR A 106 -25.32 68.58 -10.04
CA TYR A 106 -26.57 68.44 -10.80
C TYR A 106 -27.73 69.30 -10.24
N ASP A 107 -27.69 69.66 -8.95
CA ASP A 107 -28.63 70.58 -8.32
C ASP A 107 -28.35 72.06 -8.62
N GLY A 108 -27.28 72.35 -9.40
CA GLY A 108 -26.81 73.69 -9.73
C GLY A 108 -26.03 74.37 -8.60
N THR A 109 -25.82 73.72 -7.46
CA THR A 109 -25.05 74.28 -6.34
C THR A 109 -23.56 73.98 -6.47
N LEU A 110 -22.73 74.80 -5.82
CA LEU A 110 -21.28 74.56 -5.81
C LEU A 110 -20.96 73.28 -5.04
N THR A 111 -20.16 72.40 -5.61
CA THR A 111 -19.75 71.16 -4.93
C THR A 111 -18.93 71.45 -3.68
N ASN A 112 -18.86 70.49 -2.75
CA ASN A 112 -18.06 70.69 -1.53
C ASN A 112 -16.56 70.91 -1.84
N TRP A 113 -16.04 70.26 -2.89
CA TRP A 113 -14.71 70.52 -3.42
C TRP A 113 -14.56 71.97 -3.88
N THR A 114 -15.49 72.47 -4.70
CA THR A 114 -15.49 73.85 -5.20
C THR A 114 -15.67 74.88 -4.07
N LYS A 115 -16.54 74.63 -3.09
CA LYS A 115 -16.72 75.48 -1.89
C LYS A 115 -15.43 75.59 -1.06
N SER A 116 -14.60 74.54 -1.03
CA SER A 116 -13.35 74.51 -0.25
C SER A 116 -12.16 75.23 -0.92
N ARG A 117 -12.23 75.55 -2.22
CA ARG A 117 -11.13 76.11 -3.00
C ARG A 117 -11.40 77.54 -3.47
N THR A 118 -10.39 78.40 -3.40
CA THR A 118 -10.43 79.75 -3.97
C THR A 118 -9.89 79.77 -5.40
N PHE A 119 -10.79 79.77 -6.38
CA PHE A 119 -10.42 79.92 -7.80
C PHE A 119 -10.05 81.37 -8.12
N CYS A 120 -9.03 81.57 -8.96
CA CYS A 120 -8.65 82.89 -9.44
C CYS A 120 -9.47 83.28 -10.69
N GLY A 121 -9.76 84.58 -10.83
CA GLY A 121 -10.60 85.12 -11.91
C GLY A 121 -12.09 84.84 -11.68
N CYS A 122 -12.85 84.80 -12.77
CA CYS A 122 -14.25 84.41 -12.80
C CYS A 122 -14.42 83.37 -13.90
N THR A 123 -14.62 82.13 -13.51
CA THR A 123 -14.72 80.99 -14.42
C THR A 123 -16.15 80.46 -14.39
N LYS A 124 -16.74 80.20 -15.56
CA LYS A 124 -18.04 79.51 -15.61
C LYS A 124 -17.81 78.08 -15.10
N PRO A 125 -18.56 77.62 -14.08
CA PRO A 125 -18.35 76.27 -13.58
C PRO A 125 -18.76 75.23 -14.62
N ILE A 126 -18.10 74.07 -14.57
CA ILE A 126 -18.52 72.87 -15.30
C ILE A 126 -19.51 72.13 -14.40
N GLU A 127 -20.57 71.61 -15.01
CA GLU A 127 -21.52 70.72 -14.35
C GLU A 127 -20.88 69.33 -14.25
N ASP A 128 -20.72 68.82 -13.03
CA ASP A 128 -20.52 67.39 -12.78
C ASP A 128 -21.90 66.81 -12.45
N PRO A 129 -22.51 66.05 -13.38
CA PRO A 129 -23.86 65.52 -13.17
C PRO A 129 -23.93 64.52 -12.00
N CYS A 130 -22.81 63.99 -11.52
CA CYS A 130 -22.78 63.03 -10.42
C CYS A 130 -22.58 63.65 -9.04
N ASP A 131 -22.10 64.90 -8.94
CA ASP A 131 -22.06 65.60 -7.66
C ASP A 131 -23.46 66.18 -7.35
N GLY A 132 -23.95 65.99 -6.13
CA GLY A 132 -25.33 66.31 -5.74
C GLY A 132 -26.43 65.39 -6.30
N PHE A 133 -26.09 64.38 -7.11
CA PHE A 133 -27.01 63.29 -7.43
C PHE A 133 -27.23 62.42 -6.16
N PRO A 134 -28.43 61.84 -5.92
CA PRO A 134 -28.64 60.94 -4.79
C PRO A 134 -27.66 59.78 -4.79
N GLU A 135 -27.11 59.43 -3.63
CA GLU A 135 -26.23 58.26 -3.50
C GLU A 135 -26.95 57.01 -4.00
N CYS A 136 -26.29 56.25 -4.87
CA CYS A 136 -26.83 55.02 -5.41
C CYS A 136 -27.03 54.01 -4.29
N THR A 137 -28.25 53.48 -4.16
CA THR A 137 -28.64 52.63 -3.03
C THR A 137 -28.32 51.15 -3.26
N GLY A 138 -27.99 50.75 -4.50
CA GLY A 138 -27.52 49.41 -4.80
C GLY A 138 -26.05 49.19 -4.43
N LYS A 139 -25.74 47.98 -3.96
CA LYS A 139 -24.36 47.52 -3.73
C LYS A 139 -23.55 47.60 -5.04
N ASP A 140 -22.38 48.22 -4.97
CA ASP A 140 -21.43 48.45 -6.07
C ASP A 140 -21.96 49.21 -7.30
N GLU A 141 -23.10 49.91 -7.16
CA GLU A 141 -23.50 50.96 -8.09
C GLU A 141 -22.61 52.20 -7.93
N ILE A 142 -22.34 52.87 -9.05
CA ILE A 142 -21.71 54.19 -9.10
C ILE A 142 -22.58 55.12 -9.96
N CYS A 143 -22.54 56.42 -9.68
CA CYS A 143 -23.13 57.38 -10.61
C CYS A 143 -22.32 57.39 -11.92
N THR A 144 -23.03 57.26 -13.03
CA THR A 144 -22.50 57.35 -14.39
C THR A 144 -23.34 58.34 -15.19
N ILE A 145 -22.75 58.89 -16.24
CA ILE A 145 -23.42 59.81 -17.15
C ILE A 145 -23.81 59.04 -18.39
N ASP A 146 -25.11 58.94 -18.66
CA ASP A 146 -25.64 58.35 -19.89
C ASP A 146 -25.02 59.07 -21.12
N PRO A 147 -24.36 58.34 -22.04
CA PRO A 147 -23.66 58.95 -23.16
C PRO A 147 -24.59 59.67 -24.13
N ASP A 148 -25.86 59.24 -24.24
CA ASP A 148 -26.85 59.79 -25.17
C ASP A 148 -27.69 60.89 -24.52
N THR A 149 -28.20 60.66 -23.30
CA THR A 149 -29.09 61.64 -22.64
C THR A 149 -28.37 62.70 -21.82
N LYS A 150 -27.07 62.50 -21.52
CA LYS A 150 -26.25 63.33 -20.62
C LYS A 150 -26.80 63.47 -19.20
N ARG A 151 -27.71 62.58 -18.79
CA ARG A 151 -28.26 62.56 -17.43
C ARG A 151 -27.44 61.65 -16.53
N PRO A 152 -27.32 61.99 -15.24
CA PRO A 152 -26.76 61.06 -14.26
C PRO A 152 -27.74 59.91 -14.00
N GLY A 153 -27.18 58.72 -13.80
CA GLY A 153 -27.91 57.53 -13.39
C GLY A 153 -26.99 56.55 -12.67
N CYS A 154 -27.56 55.73 -11.79
CA CYS A 154 -26.83 54.63 -11.19
C CYS A 154 -26.61 53.53 -12.22
N ALA A 155 -25.34 53.13 -12.38
CA ALA A 155 -24.96 51.96 -13.15
C ALA A 155 -23.84 51.21 -12.42
N CYS A 156 -23.59 49.97 -12.81
CA CYS A 156 -22.60 49.15 -12.17
C CYS A 156 -21.18 49.63 -12.42
N ARG A 157 -20.32 49.50 -11.40
CA ARG A 157 -18.87 49.71 -11.54
C ARG A 157 -18.32 48.76 -12.62
N PRO A 158 -17.31 49.16 -13.42
CA PRO A 158 -16.65 48.23 -14.35
C PRO A 158 -16.20 46.93 -13.66
N GLY A 159 -16.57 45.79 -14.24
CA GLY A 159 -16.41 44.46 -13.65
C GLY A 159 -17.65 43.94 -12.89
N TYR A 160 -18.74 44.71 -12.86
CA TYR A 160 -20.00 44.31 -12.24
C TYR A 160 -21.16 44.44 -13.23
N SER A 161 -22.11 43.50 -13.16
CA SER A 161 -23.33 43.46 -13.97
C SER A 161 -24.58 43.76 -13.15
N PRO A 162 -25.64 44.36 -13.74
CA PRO A 162 -26.89 44.65 -13.03
C PRO A 162 -27.64 43.37 -12.64
N LEU A 163 -28.40 43.42 -11.54
CA LEU A 163 -29.21 42.28 -11.09
C LEU A 163 -30.22 41.84 -12.17
N PRO A 164 -30.30 40.54 -12.53
CA PRO A 164 -31.15 40.06 -13.62
C PRO A 164 -32.66 40.13 -13.33
N ASP A 165 -33.05 40.42 -12.08
CA ASP A 165 -34.43 40.66 -11.67
C ASP A 165 -34.82 42.16 -11.66
N GLY A 166 -33.90 43.05 -12.04
CA GLY A 166 -34.12 44.50 -12.13
C GLY A 166 -34.22 45.22 -10.79
N ARG A 167 -33.84 44.58 -9.67
CA ARG A 167 -33.64 45.28 -8.39
C ARG A 167 -32.38 46.16 -8.45
N PRO A 168 -32.31 47.25 -7.66
CA PRO A 168 -31.08 48.05 -7.53
C PRO A 168 -29.97 47.23 -6.87
N GLY A 169 -28.75 47.37 -7.38
CA GLY A 169 -27.58 46.58 -7.01
C GLY A 169 -26.89 45.94 -8.21
N CYS A 170 -25.62 45.58 -7.98
CA CYS A 170 -24.74 45.01 -8.97
C CYS A 170 -24.05 43.76 -8.45
N ILE A 171 -23.74 42.84 -9.36
CA ILE A 171 -23.09 41.55 -9.11
C ILE A 171 -21.68 41.61 -9.67
N ASP A 172 -20.68 41.21 -8.89
CA ASP A 172 -19.31 41.06 -9.39
C ASP A 172 -19.27 39.95 -10.45
N GLU A 173 -18.78 40.28 -11.64
CA GLU A 173 -18.61 39.36 -12.77
C GLU A 173 -17.41 38.42 -12.58
N THR A 174 -16.57 38.69 -11.57
CA THR A 174 -15.42 37.85 -11.23
C THR A 174 -15.90 36.44 -10.84
N PRO A 175 -15.43 35.38 -11.52
CA PRO A 175 -15.88 34.04 -11.22
C PRO A 175 -15.40 33.57 -9.82
N PRO A 176 -16.23 32.79 -9.09
CA PRO A 176 -15.90 32.27 -7.77
C PRO A 176 -14.64 31.42 -7.81
N ARG A 177 -13.74 31.66 -6.86
CA ARG A 177 -12.49 30.90 -6.73
C ARG A 177 -12.70 29.71 -5.80
N LEU A 178 -12.51 28.52 -6.35
CA LEU A 178 -12.61 27.26 -5.61
C LEU A 178 -11.27 26.91 -4.97
N VAL A 179 -11.26 26.67 -3.65
CA VAL A 179 -10.05 26.34 -2.87
C VAL A 179 -10.26 25.01 -2.14
N LEU A 180 -9.39 24.03 -2.39
CA LEU A 180 -9.43 22.71 -1.77
C LEU A 180 -8.90 22.78 -0.32
N ARG A 181 -9.73 22.44 0.69
CA ARG A 181 -9.30 22.52 2.11
C ARG A 181 -8.19 21.55 2.49
N CYS A 182 -8.18 20.36 1.90
CA CYS A 182 -7.20 19.31 2.17
C CYS A 182 -5.84 19.54 1.49
N ASP A 183 -5.72 20.56 0.63
CA ASP A 183 -4.53 20.82 -0.17
C ASP A 183 -4.00 22.25 0.06
N PRO A 184 -3.35 22.50 1.21
CA PRO A 184 -2.68 23.77 1.47
C PRO A 184 -1.52 24.02 0.49
N SER A 185 -1.03 22.97 -0.19
CA SER A 185 0.08 23.05 -1.15
C SER A 185 -0.33 23.45 -2.56
N ARG A 186 -1.64 23.45 -2.87
CA ARG A 186 -2.23 23.68 -4.20
C ARG A 186 -1.68 22.75 -5.30
N GLN A 187 -1.32 21.52 -4.94
CA GLN A 187 -0.84 20.50 -5.89
C GLN A 187 -1.98 19.71 -6.57
N GLY A 188 -3.22 19.85 -6.10
CA GLY A 188 -4.38 19.11 -6.58
C GLY A 188 -4.27 17.60 -6.37
N ARG A 189 -3.40 17.13 -5.46
CA ARG A 189 -3.09 15.68 -5.30
C ARG A 189 -3.24 15.24 -3.85
N THR A 190 -3.97 14.15 -3.64
CA THR A 190 -4.05 13.44 -2.36
C THR A 190 -3.58 12.01 -2.59
N VAL A 191 -2.61 11.55 -1.80
CA VAL A 191 -2.11 10.17 -1.85
C VAL A 191 -2.67 9.42 -0.64
N LEU A 192 -3.36 8.32 -0.91
CA LEU A 192 -3.94 7.41 0.08
C LEU A 192 -3.39 6.01 -0.19
N ARG A 193 -3.53 5.08 0.75
CA ARG A 193 -3.25 3.66 0.55
C ARG A 193 -4.53 2.85 0.47
N GLN A 194 -4.43 1.67 -0.12
CA GLN A 194 -5.48 0.67 -0.06
C GLN A 194 -5.78 0.38 1.43
N GLY A 195 -7.07 0.35 1.78
CA GLY A 195 -7.55 0.20 3.15
C GLY A 195 -7.62 1.49 3.98
N ASP A 196 -7.21 2.64 3.44
CA ASP A 196 -7.51 3.94 4.03
C ASP A 196 -8.99 4.31 3.82
N ALA A 197 -9.51 5.16 4.71
CA ALA A 197 -10.81 5.78 4.54
C ALA A 197 -10.70 6.97 3.58
N TYR A 198 -11.60 7.03 2.60
CA TYR A 198 -11.74 8.23 1.78
C TYR A 198 -12.59 9.27 2.48
N GLU A 199 -11.99 10.42 2.81
CA GLU A 199 -12.69 11.61 3.25
C GLU A 199 -12.76 12.64 2.11
N GLU A 200 -13.95 13.20 1.90
CA GLU A 200 -14.15 14.18 0.85
C GLU A 200 -13.48 15.51 1.22
N CYS A 201 -12.66 16.03 0.30
CA CYS A 201 -12.01 17.30 0.44
C CYS A 201 -13.03 18.41 0.19
N ALA A 202 -13.57 18.94 1.27
CA ALA A 202 -14.45 20.10 1.20
C ALA A 202 -13.77 21.27 0.45
N VAL A 203 -14.57 22.00 -0.30
CA VAL A 203 -14.15 23.16 -1.11
C VAL A 203 -14.66 24.43 -0.46
N ASP A 204 -13.77 25.38 -0.25
CA ASP A 204 -14.15 26.76 0.03
C ASP A 204 -14.42 27.51 -1.28
N ILE A 205 -15.57 28.17 -1.34
CA ILE A 205 -15.98 29.01 -2.46
C ILE A 205 -15.72 30.45 -2.04
N VAL A 206 -14.65 31.06 -2.58
CA VAL A 206 -14.30 32.46 -2.31
C VAL A 206 -14.86 33.32 -3.43
N ASP A 207 -15.83 34.17 -3.09
CA ASP A 207 -16.60 35.00 -4.02
C ASP A 207 -17.19 36.20 -3.24
N ASP A 208 -17.08 37.40 -3.79
CA ASP A 208 -17.57 38.63 -3.15
C ASP A 208 -19.11 38.78 -3.28
N ASN A 209 -19.74 37.94 -4.10
CA ASN A 209 -21.19 37.74 -4.20
C ASN A 209 -21.74 36.69 -3.20
N ALA A 210 -21.05 36.41 -2.09
CA ALA A 210 -21.39 35.30 -1.19
C ALA A 210 -22.79 35.39 -0.55
N GLU A 211 -23.30 36.61 -0.34
CA GLU A 211 -24.50 36.89 0.46
C GLU A 211 -25.82 36.72 -0.31
N ASP A 212 -25.79 36.91 -1.63
CA ASP A 212 -26.99 37.15 -2.44
C ASP A 212 -27.47 35.92 -3.25
N TYR A 213 -26.65 34.86 -3.37
CA TYR A 213 -26.91 33.73 -4.28
C TYR A 213 -26.76 32.34 -3.68
N LEU A 214 -27.80 31.51 -3.88
CA LEU A 214 -27.76 30.07 -3.63
C LEU A 214 -26.84 29.37 -4.64
N ARG A 215 -25.73 28.82 -4.15
CA ARG A 215 -24.74 28.09 -4.94
C ARG A 215 -25.02 26.60 -4.90
N SER A 216 -25.01 25.94 -6.05
CA SER A 216 -25.02 24.48 -6.15
C SER A 216 -23.61 23.95 -6.43
N LEU A 217 -23.00 23.33 -5.42
CA LEU A 217 -21.77 22.57 -5.58
C LEU A 217 -22.12 21.15 -6.06
N LYS A 218 -21.64 20.77 -7.24
CA LYS A 218 -21.73 19.42 -7.78
C LYS A 218 -20.34 18.78 -7.78
N ILE A 219 -20.20 17.68 -7.04
CA ILE A 219 -19.01 16.84 -7.01
C ILE A 219 -19.21 15.68 -7.98
N SER A 220 -18.18 15.34 -8.76
CA SER A 220 -18.18 14.23 -9.71
C SER A 220 -16.87 13.46 -9.64
N TYR A 221 -16.93 12.15 -9.82
CA TYR A 221 -15.79 11.24 -9.66
C TYR A 221 -15.58 10.47 -10.97
N SER A 222 -14.32 10.25 -11.37
CA SER A 222 -14.00 9.46 -12.57
C SER A 222 -14.37 7.98 -12.44
N ALA A 223 -14.36 7.46 -11.22
CA ALA A 223 -14.87 6.15 -10.85
C ALA A 223 -15.35 6.20 -9.38
N PRO A 224 -16.23 5.27 -8.94
CA PRO A 224 -16.68 5.23 -7.55
C PRO A 224 -15.50 5.00 -6.58
N LEU A 225 -15.15 6.01 -5.80
CA LEU A 225 -14.32 5.83 -4.61
C LEU A 225 -15.17 5.06 -3.57
N ALA A 226 -14.67 3.90 -3.15
CA ALA A 226 -15.46 2.87 -2.48
C ALA A 226 -16.22 3.37 -1.23
N GLY A 227 -17.46 2.90 -1.07
CA GLY A 227 -18.43 3.50 -0.15
C GLY A 227 -18.09 3.32 1.34
N ARG A 228 -17.82 4.45 2.01
CA ARG A 228 -17.84 4.66 3.48
C ARG A 228 -16.98 3.79 4.40
N ARG A 229 -16.33 2.71 3.95
CA ARG A 229 -15.50 1.84 4.82
C ARG A 229 -14.03 1.94 4.48
N CYS A 230 -13.62 1.56 3.27
CA CYS A 230 -12.26 1.82 2.80
C CYS A 230 -12.06 1.64 1.30
N LEU A 231 -10.91 2.12 0.84
CA LEU A 231 -10.46 2.07 -0.55
C LEU A 231 -9.85 0.71 -0.87
N ALA A 232 -10.61 -0.16 -1.54
CA ALA A 232 -10.14 -1.49 -1.92
C ALA A 232 -9.48 -1.56 -3.32
N ALA A 233 -9.66 -0.55 -4.18
CA ALA A 233 -9.13 -0.53 -5.54
C ALA A 233 -7.99 0.50 -5.68
N VAL A 234 -6.82 0.04 -6.11
CA VAL A 234 -5.63 0.85 -6.42
C VAL A 234 -5.83 1.61 -7.74
N GLY A 235 -5.29 2.82 -7.84
CA GLY A 235 -5.36 3.62 -9.06
C GLY A 235 -5.41 5.13 -8.83
N LYS A 236 -5.63 5.86 -9.93
CA LYS A 236 -5.79 7.32 -9.92
C LYS A 236 -7.24 7.68 -10.24
N TYR A 237 -7.83 8.47 -9.37
CA TYR A 237 -9.21 8.92 -9.44
C TYR A 237 -9.22 10.44 -9.55
N SER A 238 -9.99 10.97 -10.49
CA SER A 238 -10.25 12.41 -10.60
C SER A 238 -11.54 12.74 -9.85
N VAL A 239 -11.48 13.75 -9.00
CA VAL A 239 -12.62 14.35 -8.30
C VAL A 239 -12.75 15.78 -8.79
N ASN A 240 -13.81 16.05 -9.54
CA ASN A 240 -14.08 17.35 -10.14
C ASN A 240 -15.23 18.03 -9.39
N TYR A 241 -14.93 19.19 -8.80
CA TYR A 241 -15.84 20.03 -8.05
C TYR A 241 -16.29 21.18 -8.96
N THR A 242 -17.58 21.25 -9.23
CA THR A 242 -18.18 22.22 -10.16
C THR A 242 -19.19 23.11 -9.45
N VAL A 243 -19.11 24.42 -9.68
CA VAL A 243 -20.07 25.41 -9.18
C VAL A 243 -20.69 26.13 -10.37
N ALA A 244 -22.02 26.14 -10.43
CA ALA A 244 -22.77 26.91 -11.42
C ALA A 244 -22.97 28.36 -10.96
N THR A 245 -22.70 29.30 -11.85
CA THR A 245 -22.89 30.76 -11.66
C THR A 245 -23.94 31.29 -12.65
N PRO A 246 -25.24 30.96 -12.46
CA PRO A 246 -26.29 31.30 -13.42
C PRO A 246 -26.56 32.80 -13.58
N TRP A 247 -25.96 33.64 -12.74
CA TRP A 247 -26.10 35.11 -12.76
C TRP A 247 -25.05 35.84 -13.60
N ILE A 248 -24.01 35.14 -14.07
CA ILE A 248 -23.02 35.70 -15.00
C ILE A 248 -23.48 35.31 -16.42
N ASP A 249 -23.64 36.29 -17.31
CA ASP A 249 -23.90 36.00 -18.72
C ASP A 249 -22.76 35.14 -19.30
N HIS A 250 -23.13 34.10 -20.04
CA HIS A 250 -22.25 32.98 -20.45
C HIS A 250 -21.87 31.96 -19.36
N SER A 251 -22.44 32.02 -18.15
CA SER A 251 -22.45 30.96 -17.11
C SER A 251 -21.18 30.11 -17.05
N PRO A 252 -20.01 30.71 -16.75
CA PRO A 252 -18.74 30.01 -16.75
C PRO A 252 -18.68 29.05 -15.54
N VAL A 253 -19.04 27.78 -15.75
CA VAL A 253 -18.96 26.72 -14.74
C VAL A 253 -17.53 26.67 -14.21
N GLN A 254 -17.34 27.16 -12.99
CA GLN A 254 -16.05 27.08 -12.33
C GLN A 254 -15.83 25.65 -11.86
N SER A 255 -14.68 25.11 -12.21
CA SER A 255 -14.28 23.75 -11.87
C SER A 255 -12.88 23.73 -11.28
N VAL A 256 -12.69 22.87 -10.28
CA VAL A 256 -11.38 22.50 -9.78
C VAL A 256 -11.30 20.98 -9.73
N GLU A 257 -10.16 20.43 -10.15
CA GLU A 257 -9.92 19.00 -10.20
C GLU A 257 -8.90 18.59 -9.13
N ARG A 258 -9.21 17.51 -8.40
CA ARG A 258 -8.29 16.85 -7.46
C ARG A 258 -8.03 15.42 -7.92
N THR A 259 -6.78 15.06 -8.06
CA THR A 259 -6.34 13.66 -8.23
C THR A 259 -6.19 13.00 -6.87
N VAL A 260 -6.93 11.91 -6.66
CA VAL A 260 -6.77 10.99 -5.53
C VAL A 260 -6.03 9.76 -6.05
N GLU A 261 -4.83 9.51 -5.52
CA GLU A 261 -3.99 8.37 -5.89
C GLU A 261 -4.02 7.36 -4.76
N VAL A 262 -4.68 6.23 -4.98
CA VAL A 262 -4.69 5.09 -4.06
C VAL A 262 -3.53 4.19 -4.42
N GLN A 263 -2.56 4.08 -3.50
CA GLN A 263 -1.39 3.22 -3.62
C GLN A 263 -1.67 1.83 -3.08
N ASP A 264 -0.97 0.86 -3.65
CA ASP A 264 -0.96 -0.54 -3.21
C ASP A 264 -0.57 -0.69 -1.74
N LEU A 265 -1.26 -1.61 -1.04
CA LEU A 265 -0.90 -2.05 0.30
C LEU A 265 -0.31 -3.45 0.18
N ASP A 266 0.96 -3.63 0.52
CA ASP A 266 1.53 -4.99 0.61
C ASP A 266 0.89 -5.74 1.79
N GLU A 267 -0.19 -6.46 1.52
CA GLU A 267 -0.94 -7.16 2.57
C GLU A 267 -0.13 -8.34 3.12
N CYS A 268 0.87 -8.82 2.37
CA CYS A 268 1.75 -9.92 2.75
C CYS A 268 2.87 -9.52 3.73
N SER A 269 3.29 -8.25 3.76
CA SER A 269 4.23 -7.74 4.77
C SER A 269 3.55 -6.96 5.90
N THR A 270 2.28 -6.59 5.74
CA THR A 270 1.48 -5.91 6.77
C THR A 270 1.15 -6.86 7.94
N PRO A 271 1.39 -6.47 9.21
CA PRO A 271 1.06 -7.31 10.37
C PRO A 271 -0.43 -7.66 10.45
N THR A 272 -0.76 -8.93 10.75
CA THR A 272 -2.14 -9.47 10.76
C THR A 272 -3.11 -8.76 11.72
N GLU A 273 -2.57 -8.04 12.72
CA GLU A 273 -3.30 -7.26 13.73
C GLU A 273 -3.41 -5.75 13.38
N ALA A 274 -2.91 -5.31 12.22
CA ALA A 274 -2.98 -3.91 11.83
C ALA A 274 -4.43 -3.41 11.67
N ASP A 275 -4.71 -2.18 12.13
CA ASP A 275 -6.04 -1.54 12.11
C ASP A 275 -6.71 -1.55 10.73
N VAL A 276 -5.91 -1.53 9.66
CA VAL A 276 -6.38 -1.63 8.28
C VAL A 276 -7.23 -2.89 8.04
N PHE A 277 -6.87 -4.02 8.64
CA PHE A 277 -7.62 -5.28 8.52
C PHE A 277 -8.87 -5.34 9.41
N ALA A 278 -8.97 -4.47 10.42
CA ALA A 278 -10.21 -4.28 11.19
C ALA A 278 -11.22 -3.41 10.43
N ARG A 279 -10.74 -2.45 9.63
CA ARG A 279 -11.56 -1.63 8.73
C ARG A 279 -11.94 -2.36 7.44
N CYS A 280 -11.03 -3.19 6.92
CA CYS A 280 -11.09 -3.88 5.62
C CYS A 280 -10.73 -5.37 5.78
N PRO A 281 -11.64 -6.22 6.27
CA PRO A 281 -11.41 -7.66 6.37
C PRO A 281 -11.03 -8.32 5.04
N GLU A 282 -11.46 -7.76 3.91
CA GLU A 282 -11.16 -8.21 2.56
C GLU A 282 -9.67 -8.11 2.18
N LEU A 283 -8.92 -7.17 2.77
CA LEU A 283 -7.48 -7.01 2.55
C LEU A 283 -6.64 -7.95 3.42
N ARG A 284 -7.22 -8.59 4.45
CA ARG A 284 -6.46 -9.52 5.30
C ARG A 284 -6.02 -10.74 4.48
N PRO A 285 -4.73 -11.11 4.45
CA PRO A 285 -4.28 -12.29 3.72
C PRO A 285 -4.78 -13.58 4.36
N MET A 286 -5.65 -14.31 3.66
CA MET A 286 -6.28 -15.56 4.13
C MET A 286 -5.61 -16.82 3.56
N CYS A 287 -4.30 -16.81 3.37
CA CYS A 287 -3.55 -17.97 2.85
C CYS A 287 -3.51 -19.14 3.83
N ASP A 288 -3.51 -20.37 3.32
CA ASP A 288 -3.38 -21.56 4.16
C ASP A 288 -1.92 -21.87 4.52
N VAL A 289 -1.38 -21.07 5.45
CA VAL A 289 -0.01 -21.20 5.95
C VAL A 289 0.24 -22.57 6.60
N ALA A 290 -0.80 -23.26 7.10
CA ALA A 290 -0.65 -24.62 7.65
C ALA A 290 -0.35 -25.67 6.56
N ALA A 291 -0.87 -25.47 5.35
CA ALA A 291 -0.51 -26.25 4.15
C ALA A 291 0.71 -25.66 3.40
N GLY A 292 1.46 -24.76 4.03
CA GLY A 292 2.66 -24.13 3.45
C GLY A 292 2.40 -23.06 2.39
N ALA A 293 1.15 -22.60 2.22
CA ALA A 293 0.83 -21.53 1.28
C ALA A 293 1.54 -20.23 1.66
N ARG A 294 2.15 -19.56 0.67
CA ARG A 294 2.83 -18.27 0.85
C ARG A 294 2.04 -17.14 0.20
N CYS A 295 1.82 -16.06 0.94
CA CYS A 295 1.26 -14.82 0.40
C CYS A 295 2.23 -14.18 -0.61
N VAL A 296 1.70 -13.75 -1.76
CA VAL A 296 2.40 -13.02 -2.81
C VAL A 296 1.59 -11.78 -3.16
N ASN A 297 2.16 -10.60 -2.90
CA ASN A 297 1.55 -9.31 -3.21
C ASN A 297 1.43 -9.10 -4.73
N SER A 298 0.38 -8.42 -5.16
CA SER A 298 0.18 -7.96 -6.54
C SER A 298 -0.48 -6.58 -6.54
N ASP A 299 -0.46 -5.87 -7.67
CA ASP A 299 -0.93 -4.48 -7.73
C ASP A 299 -2.45 -4.40 -7.49
N GLY A 300 -2.84 -3.96 -6.28
CA GLY A 300 -4.22 -3.82 -5.81
C GLY A 300 -4.88 -5.10 -5.29
N ALA A 301 -4.13 -6.16 -5.02
CA ALA A 301 -4.62 -7.40 -4.39
C ALA A 301 -3.46 -8.32 -4.00
N TYR A 302 -3.71 -9.33 -3.16
CA TYR A 302 -2.77 -10.45 -2.99
C TYR A 302 -3.24 -11.75 -3.67
N THR A 303 -2.28 -12.67 -3.85
CA THR A 303 -2.51 -14.07 -4.21
C THR A 303 -1.87 -15.00 -3.19
N CYS A 304 -2.45 -16.17 -2.97
CA CYS A 304 -1.83 -17.22 -2.18
C CYS A 304 -1.18 -18.24 -3.12
N ARG A 305 0.14 -18.44 -2.96
CA ARG A 305 0.90 -19.37 -3.79
C ARG A 305 1.22 -20.64 -3.01
N CYS A 306 0.70 -21.75 -3.51
CA CYS A 306 1.03 -23.07 -3.00
C CYS A 306 2.51 -23.44 -3.22
N PRO A 307 3.13 -24.19 -2.29
CA PRO A 307 4.49 -24.69 -2.45
C PRO A 307 4.60 -25.65 -3.64
N LYS A 308 5.83 -25.94 -4.08
CA LYS A 308 6.07 -27.03 -5.04
C LYS A 308 5.43 -28.32 -4.52
N CYS A 309 5.02 -29.19 -5.43
CA CYS A 309 4.27 -30.42 -5.15
C CYS A 309 2.83 -30.26 -4.68
N THR A 310 2.30 -29.04 -4.52
CA THR A 310 0.89 -28.87 -4.15
C THR A 310 0.08 -28.08 -5.19
N THR A 311 -1.22 -28.36 -5.27
CA THR A 311 -2.20 -27.70 -6.14
C THR A 311 -3.35 -27.12 -5.33
N GLY A 312 -4.09 -26.19 -5.93
CA GLY A 312 -5.18 -25.46 -5.28
C GLY A 312 -5.03 -23.96 -5.46
N ASP A 313 -5.90 -23.20 -4.81
CA ASP A 313 -5.84 -21.73 -4.79
C ASP A 313 -4.96 -21.19 -3.66
N GLY A 314 -4.58 -22.02 -2.69
CA GLY A 314 -3.75 -21.65 -1.55
C GLY A 314 -4.45 -20.78 -0.51
N PHE A 315 -5.74 -20.48 -0.69
CA PHE A 315 -6.55 -19.74 0.27
C PHE A 315 -7.25 -20.74 1.21
N ARG A 316 -7.51 -20.32 2.45
CA ARG A 316 -8.51 -20.98 3.30
C ARG A 316 -9.91 -20.62 2.82
N ALA A 317 -10.90 -21.44 3.15
CA ALA A 317 -12.31 -21.05 2.98
C ALA A 317 -12.57 -19.73 3.73
N ILE A 318 -13.10 -18.72 3.01
CA ILE A 318 -13.40 -17.39 3.52
C ILE A 318 -14.93 -17.30 3.71
N PRO A 319 -15.48 -17.39 4.94
CA PRO A 319 -16.92 -17.57 5.13
C PRO A 319 -17.79 -16.44 4.57
N TRP A 320 -17.28 -15.21 4.55
CA TRP A 320 -18.03 -14.05 4.03
C TRP A 320 -18.05 -13.96 2.49
N LEU A 321 -17.28 -14.80 1.78
CA LEU A 321 -17.28 -14.87 0.32
C LEU A 321 -18.22 -15.95 -0.24
N GLU A 322 -18.75 -16.83 0.61
CA GLU A 322 -19.76 -17.84 0.22
C GLU A 322 -21.14 -17.22 -0.01
N GLU A 323 -21.45 -16.11 0.69
CA GLU A 323 -22.62 -15.28 0.38
C GLU A 323 -22.29 -14.40 -0.83
N GLU A 324 -22.86 -14.74 -1.99
CA GLU A 324 -22.65 -14.04 -3.27
C GLU A 324 -23.37 -12.67 -3.31
N LYS A 325 -22.88 -11.74 -2.48
CA LYS A 325 -23.26 -10.32 -2.46
C LYS A 325 -22.43 -9.57 -3.49
N ASP A 326 -23.09 -9.09 -4.54
CA ASP A 326 -22.49 -8.26 -5.59
C ASP A 326 -21.65 -7.12 -5.00
N GLY A 327 -20.40 -7.00 -5.45
CA GLY A 327 -19.52 -5.87 -5.13
C GLY A 327 -18.46 -6.11 -4.05
N MET A 328 -18.41 -7.28 -3.39
CA MET A 328 -17.24 -7.62 -2.56
C MET A 328 -16.05 -8.07 -3.44
N LEU A 329 -14.85 -7.54 -3.18
CA LEU A 329 -13.65 -7.98 -3.87
C LEU A 329 -13.35 -9.45 -3.51
N ARG A 330 -13.26 -10.30 -4.53
CA ARG A 330 -12.70 -11.64 -4.40
C ARG A 330 -11.18 -11.54 -4.61
N PRO A 331 -10.34 -12.12 -3.73
CA PRO A 331 -8.90 -12.21 -3.96
C PRO A 331 -8.58 -12.88 -5.29
N LEU A 332 -7.48 -12.46 -5.93
CA LEU A 332 -7.12 -12.95 -7.26
C LEU A 332 -6.83 -14.45 -7.20
N ASN A 333 -7.44 -15.21 -8.12
CA ASN A 333 -7.41 -16.68 -8.19
C ASN A 333 -8.11 -17.44 -7.04
N TYR A 334 -8.95 -16.82 -6.21
CA TYR A 334 -9.76 -17.55 -5.21
C TYR A 334 -10.73 -18.52 -5.89
N GLN A 335 -10.66 -19.82 -5.55
CA GLN A 335 -11.49 -20.91 -6.11
C GLN A 335 -12.32 -21.62 -5.03
N GLY A 336 -12.78 -20.86 -4.03
CA GLY A 336 -13.57 -21.36 -2.90
C GLY A 336 -12.73 -21.72 -1.67
N GLY A 337 -11.44 -21.40 -1.63
CA GLY A 337 -10.59 -21.64 -0.47
C GLY A 337 -10.25 -23.11 -0.31
N GLN A 338 -9.80 -23.73 -1.40
CA GLN A 338 -9.49 -25.17 -1.45
C GLN A 338 -8.19 -25.54 -0.74
N GLY A 339 -7.42 -24.53 -0.30
CA GLY A 339 -6.13 -24.67 0.35
C GLY A 339 -5.02 -25.05 -0.63
N CYS A 340 -3.94 -25.59 -0.09
CA CYS A 340 -2.96 -26.35 -0.87
C CYS A 340 -3.15 -27.84 -0.57
N ARG A 341 -3.29 -28.63 -1.63
CA ARG A 341 -3.49 -30.09 -1.58
C ARG A 341 -2.28 -30.76 -2.21
N ASP A 342 -1.84 -31.87 -1.64
CA ASP A 342 -0.75 -32.62 -2.25
C ASP A 342 -1.12 -33.13 -3.65
N SER A 343 -0.15 -33.07 -4.54
CA SER A 343 -0.28 -33.39 -5.95
C SER A 343 0.98 -34.00 -6.54
N CYS A 344 2.06 -34.13 -5.74
CA CYS A 344 3.21 -34.88 -6.21
C CYS A 344 2.97 -36.38 -6.08
N PRO A 345 3.37 -37.16 -7.08
CA PRO A 345 3.49 -38.59 -6.88
C PRO A 345 4.68 -38.85 -5.93
N PRO A 346 4.54 -39.73 -4.92
CA PRO A 346 5.68 -40.16 -4.12
C PRO A 346 6.80 -40.75 -4.97
N VAL A 347 8.04 -40.57 -4.52
CA VAL A 347 9.25 -41.05 -5.21
C VAL A 347 9.69 -42.37 -4.59
N ILE A 348 9.76 -43.43 -5.40
CA ILE A 348 10.24 -44.75 -5.01
C ILE A 348 11.70 -44.92 -5.43
N GLU A 349 12.57 -45.29 -4.50
CA GLU A 349 13.96 -45.69 -4.73
C GLU A 349 14.18 -47.15 -4.28
N LEU A 350 14.69 -48.02 -5.16
CA LEU A 350 14.98 -49.42 -4.82
C LEU A 350 16.33 -49.55 -4.11
N ARG A 351 16.36 -50.30 -3.00
CA ARG A 351 17.59 -50.68 -2.29
C ARG A 351 18.06 -52.09 -2.69
N GLY A 352 19.37 -52.34 -2.59
CA GLY A 352 19.98 -53.62 -2.95
C GLY A 352 20.10 -53.84 -4.46
N GLN A 353 20.40 -55.08 -4.88
CA GLN A 353 20.71 -55.39 -6.28
C GLN A 353 19.47 -55.37 -7.19
N ASN A 354 19.64 -54.79 -8.39
CA ASN A 354 18.67 -54.82 -9.49
C ASN A 354 19.46 -55.00 -10.81
N PRO A 355 19.35 -56.15 -11.52
CA PRO A 355 18.49 -57.30 -11.22
C PRO A 355 18.89 -58.03 -9.93
N LYS A 356 17.91 -58.65 -9.26
CA LYS A 356 18.14 -59.69 -8.25
C LYS A 356 18.32 -61.02 -8.97
N ILE A 357 19.45 -61.68 -8.74
CA ILE A 357 19.76 -62.98 -9.35
C ILE A 357 19.54 -64.08 -8.32
N PHE A 358 18.68 -65.04 -8.62
CA PHE A 358 18.50 -66.27 -7.84
C PHE A 358 19.20 -67.42 -8.54
N ARG A 359 20.23 -67.98 -7.91
CA ARG A 359 20.86 -69.22 -8.37
C ARG A 359 20.14 -70.41 -7.76
N THR A 360 19.82 -71.40 -8.59
CA THR A 360 19.13 -72.61 -8.14
C THR A 360 19.71 -73.84 -8.83
N CYS A 361 19.64 -74.98 -8.16
CA CYS A 361 19.88 -76.27 -8.80
C CYS A 361 18.61 -76.70 -9.55
N SER A 362 18.76 -77.22 -10.77
CA SER A 362 17.65 -77.63 -11.64
C SER A 362 16.70 -78.68 -11.03
N CYS A 363 17.11 -79.39 -9.96
CA CYS A 363 16.27 -80.34 -9.24
C CYS A 363 15.53 -79.75 -8.02
N GLY A 364 15.83 -78.52 -7.59
CA GLY A 364 15.42 -77.98 -6.29
C GLY A 364 14.50 -76.74 -6.33
N GLY A 365 14.50 -75.99 -7.42
CA GLY A 365 13.74 -74.74 -7.54
C GLY A 365 14.19 -73.65 -6.55
N LEU A 366 13.41 -72.56 -6.44
CA LEU A 366 13.68 -71.49 -5.47
C LEU A 366 13.43 -71.92 -4.03
N THR A 367 12.70 -73.03 -3.82
CA THR A 367 12.43 -73.61 -2.49
C THR A 367 13.68 -74.03 -1.71
N GLY A 368 14.84 -74.17 -2.37
CA GLY A 368 16.11 -74.41 -1.69
C GLY A 368 16.83 -73.14 -1.20
N ILE A 369 16.34 -71.95 -1.53
CA ILE A 369 17.03 -70.67 -1.27
C ILE A 369 16.53 -70.02 0.02
N LEU A 370 15.25 -70.14 0.35
CA LEU A 370 14.69 -69.51 1.56
C LEU A 370 15.12 -70.24 2.85
N PRO A 371 15.80 -69.57 3.80
CA PRO A 371 16.05 -70.13 5.13
C PRO A 371 14.80 -70.11 6.02
N THR A 372 13.77 -69.32 5.64
CA THR A 372 12.59 -68.99 6.44
C THR A 372 11.60 -70.15 6.59
N SER A 373 11.98 -71.13 7.42
CA SER A 373 11.14 -72.19 7.99
C SER A 373 10.45 -73.12 6.97
N LYS A 374 10.69 -74.43 7.10
CA LYS A 374 9.85 -75.46 6.45
C LYS A 374 8.36 -75.28 6.79
N THR A 375 8.07 -74.72 7.97
CA THR A 375 6.74 -74.41 8.51
C THR A 375 5.92 -73.51 7.58
N ALA A 376 6.42 -72.34 7.17
CA ALA A 376 5.65 -71.41 6.34
C ALA A 376 5.28 -71.99 4.95
N LEU A 377 6.18 -72.78 4.37
CA LEU A 377 5.93 -73.47 3.10
C LEU A 377 5.02 -74.70 3.27
N GLN A 378 5.00 -75.32 4.46
CA GLN A 378 4.09 -76.41 4.82
C GLN A 378 2.67 -75.90 5.13
N GLU A 379 2.52 -74.74 5.79
CA GLU A 379 1.22 -74.15 6.10
C GLU A 379 0.47 -73.66 4.85
N MET A 380 1.19 -73.15 3.84
CA MET A 380 0.59 -72.81 2.53
C MET A 380 0.30 -74.05 1.66
N LYS A 381 0.97 -75.18 1.88
CA LYS A 381 0.64 -76.45 1.22
C LYS A 381 -0.43 -77.21 2.00
N GLY A 382 -1.69 -76.87 1.73
CA GLY A 382 -2.82 -77.71 2.12
C GLY A 382 -2.60 -79.19 1.70
N PRO A 383 -3.04 -80.17 2.51
CA PRO A 383 -2.58 -81.57 2.42
C PRO A 383 -2.96 -82.33 1.13
N ALA A 384 -3.69 -81.70 0.20
CA ALA A 384 -4.11 -82.30 -1.07
C ALA A 384 -3.08 -82.15 -2.23
N ALA A 385 -1.97 -81.43 -2.04
CA ALA A 385 -1.07 -81.01 -3.12
C ALA A 385 0.29 -81.75 -3.18
N LEU A 386 0.44 -82.92 -2.55
CA LEU A 386 1.78 -83.53 -2.33
C LEU A 386 2.17 -84.70 -3.25
N GLU A 387 1.24 -85.33 -3.98
CA GLU A 387 1.52 -86.62 -4.67
C GLU A 387 1.24 -86.64 -6.20
N GLY A 388 1.02 -85.47 -6.82
CA GLY A 388 0.79 -85.33 -8.27
C GLY A 388 1.76 -84.35 -8.94
N GLU A 389 2.44 -84.81 -10.00
CA GLU A 389 3.21 -84.02 -10.99
C GLU A 389 4.43 -83.21 -10.49
N THR A 390 5.46 -83.93 -10.05
CA THR A 390 6.85 -83.45 -10.06
C THR A 390 7.36 -83.17 -11.49
N SER A 391 7.18 -81.94 -11.98
CA SER A 391 8.05 -81.28 -13.00
C SER A 391 7.56 -79.89 -13.48
N GLY A 392 6.37 -79.43 -13.05
CA GLY A 392 5.67 -78.31 -13.71
C GLY A 392 5.51 -76.99 -12.94
N HIS A 393 5.91 -76.87 -11.67
CA HIS A 393 5.74 -75.62 -10.92
C HIS A 393 6.66 -74.52 -11.45
N SER A 394 6.15 -73.76 -12.44
CA SER A 394 6.91 -72.69 -13.06
C SER A 394 7.40 -71.69 -12.01
N TYR A 395 8.63 -71.23 -12.17
CA TYR A 395 9.29 -70.28 -11.27
C TYR A 395 8.47 -69.03 -10.94
N GLU A 396 7.55 -68.62 -11.82
CA GLU A 396 6.58 -67.55 -11.57
C GLU A 396 5.75 -67.82 -10.31
N GLU A 397 5.23 -69.04 -10.15
CA GLU A 397 4.42 -69.41 -8.99
C GLU A 397 5.28 -69.49 -7.72
N GLN A 398 6.51 -69.97 -7.83
CA GLN A 398 7.46 -69.96 -6.71
C GLN A 398 7.81 -68.52 -6.30
N LEU A 399 8.03 -67.61 -7.25
CA LEU A 399 8.22 -66.19 -6.99
C LEU A 399 6.99 -65.55 -6.35
N ARG A 400 5.76 -65.89 -6.77
CA ARG A 400 4.53 -65.45 -6.10
C ARG A 400 4.50 -65.86 -4.64
N VAL A 401 4.78 -67.13 -4.34
CA VAL A 401 4.82 -67.63 -2.96
C VAL A 401 5.88 -66.90 -2.13
N ILE A 402 7.07 -66.67 -2.68
CA ILE A 402 8.16 -65.93 -2.00
C ILE A 402 7.76 -64.48 -1.73
N ILE A 403 7.21 -63.79 -2.74
CA ILE A 403 6.77 -62.39 -2.65
C ILE A 403 5.62 -62.26 -1.64
N ALA A 404 4.64 -63.16 -1.67
CA ALA A 404 3.52 -63.15 -0.73
C ALA A 404 3.97 -63.44 0.71
N ALA A 405 4.82 -64.45 0.92
CA ALA A 405 5.32 -64.84 2.24
C ALA A 405 6.16 -63.74 2.91
N THR A 406 7.00 -63.07 2.13
CA THR A 406 8.01 -62.12 2.64
C THR A 406 7.66 -60.66 2.34
N ARG A 407 6.50 -60.40 1.74
CA ARG A 407 6.10 -59.09 1.17
C ARG A 407 7.15 -58.50 0.22
N GLY A 408 7.92 -59.36 -0.45
CA GLY A 408 9.01 -58.99 -1.34
C GLY A 408 10.36 -58.67 -0.68
N ALA A 409 10.52 -58.88 0.64
CA ALA A 409 11.79 -58.65 1.36
C ALA A 409 12.98 -59.41 0.74
N GLU A 410 12.75 -60.66 0.33
CA GLU A 410 13.75 -61.54 -0.29
C GLU A 410 14.30 -61.01 -1.63
N LEU A 411 13.58 -60.09 -2.27
CA LEU A 411 13.99 -59.51 -3.54
C LEU A 411 15.12 -58.47 -3.38
N CYS A 412 15.33 -57.93 -2.17
CA CYS A 412 16.46 -57.05 -1.86
C CYS A 412 17.48 -57.68 -0.90
N ALA A 413 17.10 -58.72 -0.15
CA ALA A 413 17.93 -59.35 0.87
C ALA A 413 19.37 -59.57 0.40
N THR A 414 20.32 -59.14 1.23
CA THR A 414 21.76 -59.38 1.06
C THR A 414 22.18 -60.55 1.95
N VAL A 415 23.41 -61.03 1.80
CA VAL A 415 23.97 -62.05 2.71
C VAL A 415 24.19 -61.48 4.13
N ASP A 416 24.35 -60.16 4.24
CA ASP A 416 24.69 -59.48 5.49
C ASP A 416 23.45 -59.01 6.29
N ASP A 417 22.27 -58.92 5.64
CA ASP A 417 21.04 -58.34 6.19
C ASP A 417 19.85 -59.36 6.27
N ALA A 418 20.13 -60.63 6.60
CA ALA A 418 19.15 -61.72 6.44
C ALA A 418 17.99 -61.78 7.46
N ASP A 419 18.12 -61.18 8.65
CA ASP A 419 17.34 -61.60 9.83
C ASP A 419 16.12 -60.73 10.22
N ASP A 420 15.93 -59.51 9.70
CA ASP A 420 14.78 -58.65 10.07
C ASP A 420 14.38 -57.66 8.97
N HIS A 421 13.67 -58.13 7.95
CA HIS A 421 13.29 -57.32 6.78
C HIS A 421 11.79 -57.35 6.50
N GLY A 422 11.10 -56.27 6.91
CA GLY A 422 9.83 -55.87 6.30
C GLY A 422 10.05 -55.28 4.89
N PRO A 423 8.99 -55.09 4.09
CA PRO A 423 9.11 -54.57 2.73
C PRO A 423 9.84 -53.22 2.63
N SER A 424 9.76 -52.40 3.69
CA SER A 424 10.41 -51.10 3.84
C SER A 424 11.95 -51.13 3.88
N SER A 425 12.60 -52.30 4.02
CA SER A 425 14.06 -52.38 3.87
C SER A 425 14.49 -52.42 2.39
N CYS A 426 13.64 -52.92 1.50
CA CYS A 426 13.92 -53.08 0.06
C CYS A 426 13.75 -51.83 -0.77
N VAL A 427 13.10 -50.82 -0.21
CA VAL A 427 12.59 -49.68 -0.96
C VAL A 427 12.51 -48.48 -0.02
N THR A 428 12.82 -47.31 -0.52
CA THR A 428 12.51 -46.06 0.15
C THR A 428 11.47 -45.33 -0.68
N ALA A 429 10.30 -45.09 -0.10
CA ALA A 429 9.27 -44.27 -0.71
C ALA A 429 9.16 -42.97 0.08
N LEU A 430 9.47 -41.83 -0.56
CA LEU A 430 9.38 -40.52 0.07
C LEU A 430 8.33 -39.66 -0.61
N ASP A 431 7.50 -39.02 0.22
CA ASP A 431 6.59 -37.96 -0.19
C ASP A 431 6.96 -36.67 0.54
N GLY A 432 7.79 -35.85 -0.12
CA GLY A 432 8.47 -34.72 0.50
C GLY A 432 9.37 -35.15 1.66
N ALA A 433 8.85 -35.03 2.89
CA ALA A 433 9.52 -35.43 4.13
C ALA A 433 8.85 -36.63 4.84
N VAL A 434 7.75 -37.17 4.28
CA VAL A 434 7.02 -38.31 4.83
C VAL A 434 7.59 -39.60 4.25
N ASP A 435 7.95 -40.54 5.13
CA ASP A 435 8.38 -41.89 4.75
C ASP A 435 7.16 -42.81 4.57
N LEU A 436 6.94 -43.22 3.32
CA LEU A 436 5.87 -44.14 2.90
C LEU A 436 6.38 -45.56 2.65
N SER A 437 7.64 -45.89 3.00
CA SER A 437 8.28 -47.18 2.67
C SER A 437 7.52 -48.39 3.21
N ALA A 438 6.81 -48.24 4.34
CA ALA A 438 5.95 -49.28 4.91
C ALA A 438 4.59 -49.46 4.19
N ALA A 439 4.18 -48.48 3.37
CA ALA A 439 2.95 -48.51 2.58
C ALA A 439 3.16 -49.03 1.14
N VAL A 440 4.41 -49.31 0.74
CA VAL A 440 4.72 -49.83 -0.60
C VAL A 440 4.13 -51.23 -0.77
N VAL A 441 3.32 -51.39 -1.82
CA VAL A 441 2.73 -52.66 -2.23
C VAL A 441 3.64 -53.27 -3.29
N VAL A 442 4.13 -54.48 -3.02
CA VAL A 442 4.85 -55.30 -3.99
C VAL A 442 3.82 -56.12 -4.77
N GLY A 443 3.74 -55.91 -6.08
CA GLY A 443 2.77 -56.59 -6.92
C GLY A 443 3.27 -57.89 -7.55
N GLU A 444 2.41 -58.51 -8.35
CA GLU A 444 2.64 -59.81 -8.98
C GLU A 444 3.83 -59.82 -9.96
N PRO A 445 4.70 -60.85 -9.94
CA PRO A 445 5.82 -60.99 -10.87
C PRO A 445 5.32 -61.22 -12.31
N ARG A 446 5.83 -60.43 -13.27
CA ARG A 446 5.48 -60.52 -14.69
C ARG A 446 6.70 -60.93 -15.52
N ARG A 447 6.57 -61.93 -16.41
CA ARG A 447 7.66 -62.29 -17.32
C ARG A 447 7.96 -61.13 -18.28
N VAL A 448 9.24 -60.79 -18.45
CA VAL A 448 9.65 -59.68 -19.32
C VAL A 448 9.46 -60.03 -20.79
N HIS A 449 9.82 -61.26 -21.17
CA HIS A 449 9.65 -61.79 -22.52
C HIS A 449 9.35 -63.28 -22.48
N ALA A 450 8.46 -63.76 -23.36
CA ALA A 450 8.13 -65.19 -23.47
C ALA A 450 9.33 -66.07 -23.84
N ALA A 451 10.34 -65.51 -24.53
CA ALA A 451 11.59 -66.22 -24.87
C ALA A 451 12.51 -66.43 -23.66
N HIS A 452 12.52 -65.50 -22.70
CA HIS A 452 13.35 -65.59 -21.50
C HIS A 452 12.56 -66.25 -20.37
N ARG A 453 12.56 -67.58 -20.34
CA ARG A 453 11.84 -68.40 -19.34
C ARG A 453 12.22 -68.09 -17.88
N TYR A 454 13.36 -67.42 -17.68
CA TYR A 454 13.99 -67.17 -16.39
C TYR A 454 14.11 -65.67 -16.03
N HIS A 455 13.30 -64.79 -16.63
CA HIS A 455 13.35 -63.34 -16.38
C HIS A 455 11.97 -62.74 -16.10
N TRP A 456 11.80 -62.21 -14.88
CA TRP A 456 10.58 -61.54 -14.40
C TRP A 456 10.87 -60.09 -13.99
N ARG A 457 9.81 -59.31 -13.89
CA ARG A 457 9.76 -57.97 -13.33
C ARG A 457 8.71 -57.91 -12.23
N VAL A 458 9.11 -57.41 -11.07
CA VAL A 458 8.23 -57.22 -9.91
C VAL A 458 7.97 -55.72 -9.75
N PRO A 459 6.69 -55.27 -9.80
CA PRO A 459 6.34 -53.87 -9.60
C PRO A 459 6.30 -53.53 -8.10
N TYR A 460 6.78 -52.32 -7.79
CA TYR A 460 6.63 -51.66 -6.50
C TYR A 460 5.75 -50.43 -6.74
N ASP A 461 4.59 -50.40 -6.11
CA ASP A 461 3.58 -49.35 -6.22
C ASP A 461 3.33 -48.74 -4.83
N VAL A 462 3.18 -47.42 -4.75
CA VAL A 462 2.74 -46.74 -3.53
C VAL A 462 1.84 -45.56 -3.87
N ALA A 463 0.92 -45.25 -2.98
CA ALA A 463 0.12 -44.03 -3.03
C ALA A 463 0.26 -43.29 -1.70
N ASP A 464 0.24 -41.97 -1.76
CA ASP A 464 0.18 -41.11 -0.57
C ASP A 464 -1.24 -41.10 0.05
N ALA A 465 -1.43 -40.28 1.09
CA ALA A 465 -2.74 -40.09 1.72
C ALA A 465 -3.72 -39.23 0.89
N ALA A 466 -3.22 -38.49 -0.10
CA ALA A 466 -4.04 -37.69 -1.03
C ALA A 466 -4.54 -38.52 -2.24
N GLY A 467 -4.00 -39.73 -2.43
CA GLY A 467 -4.29 -40.63 -3.55
C GLY A 467 -3.38 -40.48 -4.76
N ASN A 468 -2.33 -39.65 -4.67
CA ASN A 468 -1.31 -39.54 -5.72
C ASN A 468 -0.49 -40.82 -5.75
N ARG A 469 -0.40 -41.46 -6.93
CA ARG A 469 0.32 -42.71 -7.12
C ARG A 469 1.73 -42.42 -7.62
N ALA A 470 2.72 -43.04 -6.99
CA ALA A 470 4.08 -43.10 -7.51
C ALA A 470 4.11 -43.67 -8.93
N ALA A 471 5.14 -43.32 -9.69
CA ALA A 471 5.49 -44.10 -10.87
C ALA A 471 5.94 -45.50 -10.44
N THR A 472 5.31 -46.56 -10.96
CA THR A 472 5.67 -47.95 -10.66
C THR A 472 7.14 -48.21 -10.96
N VAL A 473 7.91 -48.56 -9.93
CA VAL A 473 9.32 -48.94 -10.10
C VAL A 473 9.42 -50.46 -10.18
N TRP A 474 10.27 -50.96 -11.07
CA TRP A 474 10.38 -52.38 -11.37
C TRP A 474 11.72 -52.93 -10.91
N ARG A 475 11.69 -54.06 -10.19
CA ARG A 475 12.88 -54.88 -9.95
C ARG A 475 12.90 -56.03 -10.94
N ASP A 476 13.98 -56.12 -11.71
CA ASP A 476 14.26 -57.27 -12.56
C ASP A 476 14.70 -58.45 -11.67
N VAL A 477 14.16 -59.64 -11.95
CA VAL A 477 14.46 -60.89 -11.24
C VAL A 477 14.88 -61.93 -12.27
N ILE A 478 16.12 -62.42 -12.15
CA ILE A 478 16.72 -63.39 -13.06
C ILE A 478 16.98 -64.69 -12.29
N ILE A 479 16.64 -65.82 -12.89
CA ILE A 479 16.92 -67.14 -12.30
C ILE A 479 18.02 -67.84 -13.12
N GLU A 480 19.08 -68.25 -12.44
CA GLU A 480 20.19 -69.00 -13.01
C GLU A 480 20.09 -70.46 -12.54
N GLU A 481 19.70 -71.36 -13.45
CA GLU A 481 19.80 -72.81 -13.21
C GLU A 481 21.26 -73.25 -13.38
N LEU A 482 21.89 -73.69 -12.29
CA LEU A 482 23.27 -74.17 -12.25
C LEU A 482 23.31 -75.69 -12.05
N GLY A 483 24.32 -76.36 -12.61
CA GLY A 483 24.58 -77.75 -12.29
C GLY A 483 24.98 -77.90 -10.81
N PRO A 484 24.76 -79.07 -10.15
CA PRO A 484 25.03 -79.22 -8.72
C PRO A 484 26.45 -78.79 -8.27
N ALA A 485 27.47 -79.13 -9.06
CA ALA A 485 28.86 -78.73 -8.81
C ALA A 485 29.14 -77.23 -9.02
N GLU A 486 28.43 -76.60 -9.97
CA GLU A 486 28.52 -75.16 -10.23
C GLU A 486 27.79 -74.37 -9.14
N PHE A 487 26.63 -74.86 -8.70
CA PHE A 487 25.87 -74.30 -7.59
C PHE A 487 26.67 -74.34 -6.29
N GLU A 488 27.25 -75.48 -5.91
CA GLU A 488 28.10 -75.59 -4.72
C GLU A 488 29.33 -74.65 -4.81
N LYS A 489 29.95 -74.55 -5.99
CA LYS A 489 31.05 -73.61 -6.23
C LYS A 489 30.60 -72.15 -6.08
N ALA A 490 29.44 -71.79 -6.63
CA ALA A 490 28.89 -70.44 -6.54
C ALA A 490 28.57 -70.05 -5.09
N VAL A 491 27.90 -70.92 -4.33
CA VAL A 491 27.60 -70.71 -2.91
C VAL A 491 28.90 -70.51 -2.10
N ARG A 492 29.90 -71.39 -2.28
CA ARG A 492 31.21 -71.24 -1.60
C ARG A 492 31.95 -69.97 -1.99
N GLU A 493 31.85 -69.52 -3.24
CA GLU A 493 32.48 -68.27 -3.68
C GLU A 493 31.75 -67.04 -3.11
N GLU A 494 30.43 -67.10 -3.03
CA GLU A 494 29.57 -66.03 -2.48
C GLU A 494 29.74 -65.89 -0.96
N GLU A 495 29.74 -67.00 -0.21
CA GLU A 495 30.13 -67.00 1.21
C GLU A 495 31.53 -66.42 1.42
N ARG A 496 32.50 -66.78 0.57
CA ARG A 496 33.87 -66.25 0.68
C ARG A 496 33.91 -64.74 0.44
N LYS A 497 33.11 -64.23 -0.50
CA LYS A 497 32.97 -62.79 -0.77
C LYS A 497 32.28 -62.07 0.40
N GLY A 498 31.20 -62.62 0.94
CA GLY A 498 30.51 -62.08 2.13
C GLY A 498 31.44 -61.99 3.34
N ARG A 499 32.12 -63.10 3.70
CA ARG A 499 33.11 -63.11 4.78
C ARG A 499 34.24 -62.09 4.56
N GLN A 500 34.73 -61.95 3.33
CA GLN A 500 35.77 -60.96 3.00
C GLN A 500 35.24 -59.52 3.15
N ALA A 501 34.03 -59.23 2.67
CA ALA A 501 33.40 -57.92 2.80
C ALA A 501 33.12 -57.55 4.27
N ALA A 502 32.64 -58.51 5.07
CA ALA A 502 32.44 -58.33 6.51
C ALA A 502 33.76 -58.04 7.26
N ILE A 503 34.85 -58.73 6.90
CA ILE A 503 36.20 -58.43 7.43
C ILE A 503 36.64 -57.02 7.04
N GLU A 504 36.48 -56.62 5.77
CA GLU A 504 36.86 -55.28 5.30
C GLU A 504 36.02 -54.16 5.94
N ALA A 505 34.73 -54.40 6.18
CA ALA A 505 33.85 -53.49 6.90
C ALA A 505 34.27 -53.35 8.38
N ALA A 506 34.54 -54.47 9.06
CA ALA A 506 35.01 -54.46 10.45
C ALA A 506 36.38 -53.77 10.60
N VAL A 507 37.30 -53.98 9.66
CA VAL A 507 38.59 -53.26 9.61
C VAL A 507 38.37 -51.76 9.42
N ARG A 508 37.47 -51.36 8.51
CA ARG A 508 37.16 -49.95 8.24
C ARG A 508 36.56 -49.25 9.46
N ASP A 509 35.62 -49.89 10.15
CA ASP A 509 35.02 -49.36 11.38
C ASP A 509 36.03 -49.29 12.54
N ALA A 510 36.89 -50.30 12.70
CA ALA A 510 37.98 -50.28 13.68
C ALA A 510 38.98 -49.12 13.43
N LEU A 511 39.32 -48.85 12.16
CA LEU A 511 40.15 -47.71 11.78
C LEU A 511 39.45 -46.36 12.05
N ALA A 512 38.16 -46.24 11.71
CA ALA A 512 37.37 -45.02 11.98
C ALA A 512 37.25 -44.75 13.49
N LYS A 513 37.03 -45.78 14.32
CA LYS A 513 37.00 -45.69 15.78
C LYS A 513 38.36 -45.31 16.38
N ARG A 514 39.47 -45.74 15.77
CA ARG A 514 40.82 -45.34 16.19
C ARG A 514 41.12 -43.87 15.87
N GLY A 515 40.68 -43.37 14.72
CA GLY A 515 40.84 -41.96 14.33
C GLY A 515 40.04 -40.96 15.18
N ARG A 516 38.98 -41.39 15.87
CA ARG A 516 38.19 -40.53 16.79
C ARG A 516 38.68 -40.52 18.23
N LYS A 517 39.81 -41.17 18.55
CA LYS A 517 40.31 -41.34 19.93
C LYS A 517 41.49 -40.45 20.32
N GLU A 518 41.85 -39.45 19.52
CA GLU A 518 42.68 -38.34 20.01
C GLU A 518 41.80 -37.31 20.75
N PRO A 519 42.02 -37.06 22.05
CA PRO A 519 41.20 -36.14 22.83
C PRO A 519 41.63 -34.68 22.57
N SER A 520 41.11 -34.09 21.50
CA SER A 520 41.17 -32.63 21.28
C SER A 520 40.23 -31.90 22.25
N GLY A 521 40.61 -31.79 23.53
CA GLY A 521 39.71 -31.22 24.54
C GLY A 521 40.18 -31.28 26.00
N LEU A 522 41.38 -30.80 26.32
CA LEU A 522 41.63 -30.26 27.66
C LEU A 522 40.98 -28.86 27.75
N PRO A 523 40.19 -28.56 28.80
CA PRO A 523 39.51 -27.27 28.90
C PRO A 523 40.50 -26.17 29.28
N SER A 524 40.89 -25.35 28.30
CA SER A 524 41.79 -24.22 28.53
C SER A 524 41.07 -23.11 29.30
N ARG A 525 41.33 -23.04 30.61
CA ARG A 525 40.87 -21.97 31.50
C ARG A 525 41.69 -20.71 31.20
N GLY A 526 41.02 -19.55 31.07
CA GLY A 526 41.64 -18.34 30.53
C GLY A 526 42.86 -17.83 31.31
N MET A 527 43.89 -17.47 30.55
CA MET A 527 44.97 -16.55 30.93
C MET A 527 45.31 -15.67 29.72
N PRO A 528 45.89 -14.47 29.93
CA PRO A 528 45.92 -13.43 28.91
C PRO A 528 46.97 -13.68 27.81
N GLU A 529 46.67 -13.07 26.67
CA GLU A 529 47.45 -13.00 25.44
C GLU A 529 48.92 -12.61 25.67
N ILE A 530 49.83 -13.57 25.44
CA ILE A 530 51.27 -13.32 25.31
C ILE A 530 51.71 -13.85 23.94
N GLU A 531 52.06 -12.92 23.07
CA GLU A 531 52.49 -13.15 21.69
C GLU A 531 53.95 -13.64 21.65
N THR A 532 54.21 -14.89 22.05
CA THR A 532 55.53 -15.52 21.92
C THR A 532 55.65 -16.36 20.66
N LYS A 533 56.39 -15.84 19.67
CA LYS A 533 56.94 -16.63 18.56
C LYS A 533 57.81 -17.76 19.11
N CYS A 534 57.54 -19.00 18.71
CA CYS A 534 58.48 -20.10 18.92
C CYS A 534 59.73 -19.91 18.02
N PRO A 535 60.94 -20.22 18.52
CA PRO A 535 62.16 -20.22 17.70
C PRO A 535 62.19 -21.42 16.75
N ASP A 536 62.84 -21.24 15.59
CA ASP A 536 63.02 -22.31 14.60
C ASP A 536 63.78 -23.51 15.17
N CYS A 537 63.24 -24.71 14.98
CA CYS A 537 63.92 -25.95 15.35
C CYS A 537 65.18 -26.15 14.49
N ALA A 538 66.32 -26.39 15.14
CA ALA A 538 67.56 -26.73 14.45
C ALA A 538 67.40 -28.04 13.64
N PRO A 539 67.90 -28.11 12.40
CA PRO A 539 67.73 -29.29 11.55
C PRO A 539 68.52 -30.48 12.11
N CYS A 540 67.87 -31.65 12.19
CA CYS A 540 68.49 -32.89 12.64
C CYS A 540 69.73 -33.22 11.81
N ALA A 541 70.84 -33.57 12.49
CA ALA A 541 72.08 -33.97 11.83
C ALA A 541 71.84 -35.22 10.97
N LYS A 542 72.11 -35.13 9.66
CA LYS A 542 72.01 -36.27 8.75
C LYS A 542 73.17 -37.23 9.01
N CYS A 543 72.87 -38.50 9.27
CA CYS A 543 73.87 -39.56 9.27
C CYS A 543 74.45 -39.71 7.85
N THR A 544 75.70 -39.30 7.65
CA THR A 544 76.44 -39.51 6.40
C THR A 544 77.36 -40.72 6.53
N CYS A 545 76.92 -41.91 6.12
CA CYS A 545 77.85 -43.02 5.84
C CYS A 545 78.70 -42.57 4.62
N THR A 546 79.96 -42.19 4.82
CA THR A 546 80.86 -41.79 3.72
C THR A 546 81.34 -42.99 2.91
N VAL A 547 81.58 -42.75 1.62
CA VAL A 547 81.80 -43.77 0.59
C VAL A 547 83.01 -44.65 0.89
N GLY A 548 82.80 -45.97 0.97
CA GLY A 548 83.88 -46.94 0.91
C GLY A 548 83.89 -48.08 1.92
N ASP A 549 82.74 -48.72 2.22
CA ASP A 549 82.68 -50.18 2.39
C ASP A 549 81.21 -50.70 2.45
N ARG A 550 81.05 -52.03 2.51
CA ARG A 550 79.85 -52.76 2.08
C ARG A 550 78.53 -52.38 2.77
N GLU A 551 77.50 -52.25 1.95
CA GLU A 551 76.12 -51.77 2.22
C GLU A 551 75.30 -52.53 3.29
N LYS A 552 75.81 -53.62 3.88
CA LYS A 552 75.06 -54.43 4.85
C LYS A 552 75.25 -54.06 6.33
N ASP A 553 76.25 -53.25 6.67
CA ASP A 553 76.61 -53.01 8.08
C ASP A 553 76.13 -51.66 8.67
N CYS A 554 75.81 -50.62 7.87
CA CYS A 554 75.25 -49.36 8.43
C CYS A 554 73.87 -49.56 9.10
N ALA A 555 73.11 -50.62 8.78
CA ALA A 555 71.82 -50.91 9.43
C ALA A 555 71.97 -51.50 10.84
N SER A 556 72.90 -52.45 11.03
CA SER A 556 73.12 -53.13 12.32
C SER A 556 73.63 -52.19 13.42
N TYR A 557 74.30 -51.10 13.05
CA TYR A 557 74.90 -50.17 14.01
C TYR A 557 73.87 -49.24 14.66
N CYS A 558 72.81 -48.88 13.94
CA CYS A 558 71.75 -48.00 14.46
C CYS A 558 70.83 -48.71 15.47
N ASP A 559 70.48 -49.98 15.24
CA ASP A 559 69.57 -50.74 16.11
C ASP A 559 70.21 -51.13 17.46
N THR A 560 71.54 -51.11 17.58
CA THR A 560 72.26 -51.62 18.77
C THR A 560 72.60 -50.55 19.81
N HIS A 561 72.36 -49.26 19.54
CA HIS A 561 72.83 -48.14 20.37
C HIS A 561 71.72 -47.18 20.88
N ALA A 562 70.45 -47.59 20.82
CA ALA A 562 69.37 -46.89 21.52
C ALA A 562 69.41 -47.19 23.04
N PRO A 563 69.48 -46.19 23.93
CA PRO A 563 69.66 -46.43 25.38
C PRO A 563 68.37 -46.93 26.07
N PRO A 564 68.45 -47.88 27.03
CA PRO A 564 67.29 -48.46 27.70
C PRO A 564 66.96 -47.80 29.06
N ALA A 565 65.74 -47.25 29.19
CA ALA A 565 65.14 -46.76 30.45
C ALA A 565 63.66 -46.37 30.19
N VAL A 566 62.63 -46.72 30.98
CA VAL A 566 62.49 -47.58 32.17
C VAL A 566 61.13 -48.29 32.08
N ALA A 567 61.07 -49.57 32.44
CA ALA A 567 59.80 -50.25 32.74
C ALA A 567 59.61 -50.36 34.26
N ALA A 568 58.70 -49.59 34.85
CA ALA A 568 58.22 -49.77 36.24
C ALA A 568 57.01 -48.87 36.57
N ALA A 569 55.78 -49.38 36.41
CA ALA A 569 54.57 -48.86 37.09
C ALA A 569 53.37 -49.82 36.92
N ALA A 570 53.53 -51.08 37.33
CA ALA A 570 52.39 -51.99 37.50
C ALA A 570 51.89 -51.92 38.95
N ALA A 571 50.89 -51.07 39.22
CA ALA A 571 49.97 -51.10 40.37
C ALA A 571 49.12 -49.83 40.33
N GLY A 572 47.80 -49.97 40.17
CA GLY A 572 46.90 -48.81 39.98
C GLY A 572 45.44 -49.20 39.88
N GLU A 573 44.97 -50.04 40.80
CA GLU A 573 43.52 -50.26 40.96
C GLU A 573 42.85 -48.95 41.43
N CYS A 574 41.78 -48.55 40.75
CA CYS A 574 40.86 -47.51 41.21
C CYS A 574 39.42 -47.88 40.80
N PRO A 575 38.40 -47.39 41.55
CA PRO A 575 37.29 -48.24 41.93
C PRO A 575 36.02 -48.10 41.08
N ASN A 576 35.07 -49.00 41.35
CA ASN A 576 33.78 -49.14 40.68
C ASN A 576 32.90 -47.88 40.74
N GLU A 577 32.47 -47.36 39.59
CA GLU A 577 31.22 -46.59 39.47
C GLU A 577 30.06 -47.53 39.10
N ALA A 578 29.39 -48.08 40.11
CA ALA A 578 28.17 -48.88 39.95
C ALA A 578 27.20 -48.68 41.13
N ALA A 579 26.80 -47.44 41.40
CA ALA A 579 26.09 -47.09 42.64
C ALA A 579 24.97 -46.03 42.50
N VAL A 580 24.12 -46.10 41.46
CA VAL A 580 22.81 -45.39 41.46
C VAL A 580 21.66 -46.28 40.93
N ALA A 581 21.89 -47.13 39.92
CA ALA A 581 20.82 -47.93 39.30
C ALA A 581 20.32 -49.15 40.12
N GLY A 582 21.06 -49.60 41.14
CA GLY A 582 20.76 -50.84 41.86
C GLY A 582 19.62 -50.79 42.89
N GLY A 583 19.27 -49.60 43.39
CA GLY A 583 18.36 -49.46 44.54
C GLY A 583 16.90 -49.86 44.26
N PHE A 584 16.39 -49.61 43.05
CA PHE A 584 14.97 -49.79 42.75
C PHE A 584 14.58 -51.25 42.49
N VAL A 585 15.50 -52.05 41.92
CA VAL A 585 15.27 -53.47 41.61
C VAL A 585 15.30 -54.35 42.87
N ALA A 586 16.12 -54.00 43.86
CA ALA A 586 16.18 -54.73 45.14
C ALA A 586 14.86 -54.65 45.92
N VAL A 587 14.19 -53.49 45.94
CA VAL A 587 12.90 -53.31 46.63
C VAL A 587 11.77 -54.06 45.92
N LEU A 588 11.76 -54.09 44.58
CA LEU A 588 10.75 -54.80 43.77
C LEU A 588 10.90 -56.34 43.77
N ASN A 589 12.03 -56.86 44.26
CA ASN A 589 12.27 -58.29 44.46
C ASN A 589 12.12 -58.73 45.92
N ALA A 590 12.13 -57.81 46.89
CA ALA A 590 11.84 -58.11 48.30
C ALA A 590 10.34 -58.21 48.63
N LEU A 591 9.47 -57.71 47.74
CA LEU A 591 8.02 -57.73 47.88
C LEU A 591 7.43 -58.88 47.06
N GLY A 592 6.90 -59.90 47.75
CA GLY A 592 6.35 -61.11 47.14
C GLY A 592 5.22 -60.84 46.15
N GLU A 593 5.00 -61.78 45.22
CA GLU A 593 4.21 -61.56 43.99
C GLU A 593 2.81 -60.96 44.21
N GLN A 594 2.16 -61.23 45.34
CA GLN A 594 0.83 -60.68 45.65
C GLN A 594 0.79 -59.16 45.88
N ALA A 595 1.93 -58.50 46.14
CA ALA A 595 2.00 -57.05 46.34
C ALA A 595 2.14 -56.24 45.04
N ARG A 596 2.62 -56.86 43.95
CA ARG A 596 2.90 -56.19 42.67
C ARG A 596 1.69 -55.48 42.03
N PRO A 597 0.48 -56.07 41.93
CA PRO A 597 -0.65 -55.37 41.31
C PRO A 597 -1.12 -54.16 42.13
N LEU A 598 -1.04 -54.20 43.46
CA LEU A 598 -1.44 -53.09 44.32
C LEU A 598 -0.51 -51.87 44.14
N ILE A 599 0.80 -52.11 44.04
CA ILE A 599 1.80 -51.05 43.86
C ILE A 599 1.64 -50.40 42.48
N LEU A 600 1.48 -51.19 41.42
CA LEU A 600 1.23 -50.66 40.06
C LEU A 600 -0.08 -49.85 40.00
N PHE A 601 -1.12 -50.28 40.72
CA PHE A 601 -2.39 -49.55 40.82
C PHE A 601 -2.23 -48.19 41.54
N VAL A 602 -1.48 -48.14 42.65
CA VAL A 602 -1.21 -46.89 43.39
C VAL A 602 -0.36 -45.92 42.57
N PHE A 603 0.69 -46.39 41.89
CA PHE A 603 1.49 -45.57 40.98
C PHE A 603 0.68 -45.08 39.76
N GLY A 604 -0.17 -45.94 39.18
CA GLY A 604 -1.07 -45.57 38.09
C GLY A 604 -2.06 -44.46 38.48
N ILE A 605 -2.70 -44.59 39.65
CA ILE A 605 -3.60 -43.55 40.18
C ILE A 605 -2.84 -42.25 40.46
N SER A 606 -1.64 -42.33 41.04
CA SER A 606 -0.82 -41.16 41.36
C SER A 606 -0.37 -40.40 40.09
N ALA A 607 0.01 -41.13 39.03
CA ALA A 607 0.32 -40.56 37.73
C ALA A 607 -0.93 -39.90 37.09
N LEU A 608 -2.09 -40.56 37.14
CA LEU A 608 -3.34 -40.01 36.64
C LEU A 608 -3.75 -38.72 37.37
N PHE A 609 -3.59 -38.69 38.70
CA PHE A 609 -3.88 -37.51 39.52
C PHE A 609 -2.95 -36.34 39.20
N LEU A 610 -1.67 -36.62 38.93
CA LEU A 610 -0.69 -35.60 38.56
C LEU A 610 -0.96 -35.03 37.16
N ILE A 611 -1.36 -35.88 36.20
CA ILE A 611 -1.84 -35.45 34.87
C ILE A 611 -3.08 -34.56 35.00
N LEU A 612 -4.07 -34.94 35.82
CA LEU A 612 -5.28 -34.15 36.04
C LEU A 612 -5.00 -32.80 36.73
N LEU A 613 -4.06 -32.76 37.68
CA LEU A 613 -3.61 -31.51 38.30
C LEU A 613 -2.97 -30.56 37.27
N VAL A 614 -2.05 -31.07 36.43
CA VAL A 614 -1.43 -30.28 35.34
C VAL A 614 -2.48 -29.77 34.35
N PHE A 615 -3.45 -30.61 33.96
CA PHE A 615 -4.53 -30.22 33.06
C PHE A 615 -5.46 -29.15 33.67
N SER A 616 -5.77 -29.25 34.97
CA SER A 616 -6.58 -28.26 35.69
C SER A 616 -5.87 -26.91 35.86
N ALA A 617 -4.53 -26.91 36.02
CA ALA A 617 -3.73 -25.70 36.04
C ALA A 617 -3.70 -25.02 34.66
N PHE A 618 -3.64 -25.80 33.58
CA PHE A 618 -3.66 -25.28 32.21
C PHE A 618 -5.02 -24.65 31.82
N LEU A 619 -6.14 -25.25 32.26
CA LEU A 619 -7.48 -24.74 31.95
C LEU A 619 -7.86 -23.48 32.75
N ASN A 620 -7.30 -23.27 33.94
CA ASN A 620 -7.60 -22.09 34.77
C ASN A 620 -6.73 -20.86 34.43
N ALA A 621 -5.77 -20.96 33.50
CA ALA A 621 -4.82 -19.87 33.19
C ALA A 621 -5.34 -18.82 32.18
N ARG A 622 -6.66 -18.70 31.96
CA ARG A 622 -7.27 -17.69 31.07
C ARG A 622 -8.35 -16.85 31.76
N ALA A 623 -7.89 -15.83 32.49
CA ALA A 623 -8.64 -14.62 32.79
C ALA A 623 -7.68 -13.41 32.72
N PRO A 624 -8.05 -12.27 32.11
CA PRO A 624 -7.12 -11.18 31.87
C PRO A 624 -6.88 -10.36 33.14
N TYR A 625 -5.62 -10.25 33.56
CA TYR A 625 -5.23 -9.41 34.69
C TYR A 625 -4.96 -7.99 34.20
N ASN A 626 -5.88 -7.07 34.51
CA ASN A 626 -5.69 -5.64 34.30
C ASN A 626 -4.81 -5.09 35.44
N GLY A 627 -3.64 -4.52 35.13
CA GLY A 627 -2.71 -4.03 36.15
C GLY A 627 -1.75 -3.00 35.58
N GLY A 628 -1.76 -1.78 36.13
CA GLY A 628 -0.92 -0.69 35.67
C GLY A 628 -0.04 -0.08 36.77
N SER A 629 0.86 0.80 36.30
CA SER A 629 1.63 1.81 37.04
C SER A 629 2.96 1.43 37.73
N ASN A 630 3.89 2.40 37.64
CA ASN A 630 5.14 2.60 38.39
C ASN A 630 6.37 1.75 37.98
N GLY A 631 7.56 2.31 37.72
CA GLY A 631 7.94 3.74 37.58
C GLY A 631 9.47 3.99 37.67
N ALA A 632 9.89 5.22 37.32
CA ALA A 632 11.21 5.86 37.58
C ALA A 632 12.43 5.48 36.68
N PRO A 633 13.54 6.26 36.67
CA PRO A 633 13.57 7.68 36.24
C PRO A 633 14.83 8.11 35.42
N GLY A 634 14.75 9.28 34.75
CA GLY A 634 15.88 10.11 34.31
C GLY A 634 16.17 10.14 32.78
N ILE A 635 16.79 11.17 32.19
CA ILE A 635 17.34 12.45 32.71
C ILE A 635 17.44 13.47 31.54
N THR A 636 16.96 14.72 31.73
CA THR A 636 17.32 15.99 31.01
C THR A 636 17.20 16.09 29.45
N ASN A 637 16.98 17.25 28.80
CA ASN A 637 16.79 18.65 29.25
C ASN A 637 16.17 19.52 28.11
N VAL A 638 15.44 20.59 28.48
CA VAL A 638 15.31 21.89 27.74
C VAL A 638 14.62 21.83 26.35
N GLU A 639 13.67 22.69 25.96
CA GLU A 639 13.50 24.13 26.22
C GLU A 639 12.00 24.54 26.28
N TYR A 640 11.67 25.53 27.11
CA TYR A 640 10.33 26.15 27.19
C TYR A 640 10.30 27.44 26.37
N PHE A 641 9.20 27.71 25.66
CA PHE A 641 8.84 29.07 25.25
C PHE A 641 7.47 29.49 25.78
N HIS A 642 7.37 30.77 26.17
CA HIS A 642 6.25 31.31 26.93
C HIS A 642 4.96 31.45 26.12
N SER A 643 3.83 31.20 26.81
CA SER A 643 2.52 31.73 26.46
C SER A 643 2.01 32.60 27.63
N PRO A 644 1.60 33.86 27.40
CA PRO A 644 1.01 34.70 28.44
C PRO A 644 -0.48 34.42 28.59
N ARG A 645 -0.92 34.18 29.83
CA ARG A 645 -2.34 34.23 30.21
C ARG A 645 -2.88 35.65 30.03
N ASN A 646 -4.15 35.76 29.68
CA ASN A 646 -4.95 36.90 30.14
C ASN A 646 -6.37 36.46 30.53
N ASN A 647 -6.94 37.15 31.51
CA ASN A 647 -8.27 36.89 32.07
C ASN A 647 -9.35 37.29 31.03
N GLY A 648 -10.57 36.76 31.00
CA GLY A 648 -11.38 36.17 32.07
C GLY A 648 -12.63 37.04 32.28
N LEU A 649 -13.69 36.81 31.49
CA LEU A 649 -15.01 37.43 31.64
C LEU A 649 -16.15 36.42 31.38
N THR A 650 -17.34 36.77 31.86
CA THR A 650 -18.51 35.92 32.14
C THR A 650 -19.28 35.37 30.93
N PRO A 651 -20.06 34.28 31.10
CA PRO A 651 -20.84 33.68 30.02
C PRO A 651 -22.14 34.45 29.75
N GLN A 652 -22.41 34.75 28.46
CA GLN A 652 -23.76 35.07 27.98
C GLN A 652 -24.33 33.91 27.17
N GLN A 653 -25.66 33.77 27.24
CA GLN A 653 -26.42 32.81 26.46
C GLN A 653 -26.23 33.05 24.96
N GLN A 654 -25.99 31.99 24.19
CA GLN A 654 -26.29 32.01 22.76
C GLN A 654 -26.97 30.71 22.34
N GLN A 655 -27.93 30.86 21.42
CA GLN A 655 -28.97 29.88 21.14
C GLN A 655 -28.47 28.77 20.21
N GLN A 656 -28.98 27.55 20.39
CA GLN A 656 -28.89 26.49 19.40
C GLN A 656 -29.82 26.80 18.22
N PRO A 657 -29.35 26.78 16.96
CA PRO A 657 -30.24 26.64 15.81
C PRO A 657 -30.59 25.16 15.61
N HIS A 658 -31.89 24.84 15.62
CA HIS A 658 -32.39 23.53 15.22
C HIS A 658 -32.09 23.27 13.74
N LEU A 659 -31.24 22.29 13.44
CA LEU A 659 -31.07 21.77 12.08
C LEU A 659 -32.23 20.81 11.77
N GLN A 660 -33.26 21.32 11.10
CA GLN A 660 -34.45 20.58 10.74
C GLN A 660 -34.16 19.67 9.53
N GLN A 661 -33.91 18.38 9.78
CA GLN A 661 -33.78 17.38 8.71
C GLN A 661 -35.11 17.24 7.95
N GLN A 662 -35.16 17.74 6.71
CA GLN A 662 -36.18 17.32 5.76
C GLN A 662 -35.76 16.01 5.09
N GLN A 663 -36.48 14.93 5.38
CA GLN A 663 -36.41 13.69 4.62
C GLN A 663 -37.25 13.83 3.33
N PRO A 664 -36.76 13.39 2.16
CA PRO A 664 -37.61 13.25 0.97
C PRO A 664 -38.53 12.04 1.12
N HIS A 665 -39.84 12.27 1.02
CA HIS A 665 -40.85 11.19 0.97
C HIS A 665 -40.70 10.38 -0.32
N LEU A 666 -40.29 9.12 -0.20
CA LEU A 666 -40.47 8.10 -1.24
C LEU A 666 -41.92 7.61 -1.20
N GLN A 667 -42.73 7.98 -2.20
CA GLN A 667 -44.05 7.36 -2.40
C GLN A 667 -43.88 5.96 -3.00
N GLN A 668 -44.21 4.94 -2.22
CA GLN A 668 -44.42 3.59 -2.73
C GLN A 668 -45.77 3.53 -3.46
N LEU A 669 -45.76 3.19 -4.75
CA LEU A 669 -46.96 2.76 -5.46
C LEU A 669 -47.10 1.23 -5.36
N SER A 670 -47.89 0.80 -4.39
CA SER A 670 -48.26 -0.61 -4.23
C SER A 670 -49.30 -1.03 -5.27
N THR A 671 -49.12 -2.23 -5.83
CA THR A 671 -50.07 -2.90 -6.70
C THR A 671 -51.42 -3.15 -6.01
N GLU A 672 -52.53 -2.84 -6.68
CA GLU A 672 -53.81 -3.52 -6.46
C GLU A 672 -54.39 -4.09 -7.76
N ARG A 673 -55.08 -5.23 -7.59
CA ARG A 673 -55.45 -6.15 -8.67
C ARG A 673 -56.93 -6.47 -8.52
N ASN A 674 -57.78 -5.95 -9.41
CA ASN A 674 -59.12 -6.50 -9.65
C ASN A 674 -59.57 -6.16 -11.07
N GLY A 675 -60.13 -7.15 -11.78
CA GLY A 675 -60.39 -7.04 -13.22
C GLY A 675 -61.87 -6.93 -13.57
N ARG A 676 -62.14 -6.61 -14.85
CA ARG A 676 -63.38 -6.91 -15.57
C ARG A 676 -63.14 -6.90 -17.09
N THR A 677 -63.48 -7.99 -17.75
CA THR A 677 -63.77 -8.12 -19.19
C THR A 677 -65.19 -7.60 -19.49
N PRO A 678 -65.75 -7.61 -20.74
CA PRO A 678 -65.24 -8.00 -22.08
C PRO A 678 -65.11 -6.70 -22.96
N PRO A 679 -65.27 -6.62 -24.32
CA PRO A 679 -65.59 -7.62 -25.35
C PRO A 679 -64.66 -7.63 -26.59
N ARG A 680 -65.17 -7.24 -27.77
CA ARG A 680 -64.66 -7.49 -29.14
C ARG A 680 -65.28 -6.51 -30.15
N PHE A 681 -64.68 -6.47 -31.35
CA PHE A 681 -65.21 -6.39 -32.74
C PHE A 681 -64.22 -5.52 -33.56
N LEU A 682 -63.80 -5.76 -34.80
CA LEU A 682 -63.63 -6.89 -35.75
C LEU A 682 -63.09 -6.25 -37.06
N ASN A 683 -62.28 -6.96 -37.86
CA ASN A 683 -62.03 -6.78 -39.31
C ASN A 683 -61.24 -5.56 -39.91
N THR A 684 -59.98 -5.82 -40.33
CA THR A 684 -59.46 -6.01 -41.72
C THR A 684 -60.19 -5.39 -42.96
N PRO A 685 -59.55 -5.26 -44.17
CA PRO A 685 -58.10 -5.31 -44.56
C PRO A 685 -57.67 -4.29 -45.69
N SER A 686 -56.45 -4.50 -46.24
CA SER A 686 -56.00 -4.15 -47.63
C SER A 686 -55.42 -2.74 -47.88
N SER A 687 -54.49 -2.48 -48.83
CA SER A 687 -53.48 -3.31 -49.54
C SER A 687 -52.59 -2.44 -50.47
N VAL A 688 -51.30 -2.77 -50.63
CA VAL A 688 -50.45 -2.66 -51.85
C VAL A 688 -50.33 -1.31 -52.61
N HIS A 689 -49.08 -0.82 -52.78
CA HIS A 689 -48.53 -0.50 -54.11
C HIS A 689 -46.98 -0.49 -54.14
N SER A 690 -46.39 -0.40 -55.33
CA SER A 690 -45.06 -0.95 -55.65
C SER A 690 -44.15 -0.04 -56.49
N ALA A 691 -42.86 -0.41 -56.52
CA ALA A 691 -41.95 -0.41 -57.69
C ALA A 691 -41.00 0.78 -57.98
N HIS A 692 -39.92 0.39 -58.69
CA HIS A 692 -38.75 1.09 -59.26
C HIS A 692 -37.47 1.14 -58.39
N SER A 693 -36.23 0.94 -58.88
CA SER A 693 -35.56 0.16 -59.96
C SER A 693 -34.20 0.84 -60.28
N SER A 694 -33.24 0.13 -60.90
CA SER A 694 -31.89 0.55 -61.40
C SER A 694 -30.76 0.74 -60.36
N VAL A 695 -29.44 0.69 -60.71
CA VAL A 695 -28.57 -0.28 -61.43
C VAL A 695 -27.12 0.30 -61.51
N HIS A 696 -26.08 -0.56 -61.69
CA HIS A 696 -24.63 -0.27 -61.95
C HIS A 696 -23.76 0.17 -60.74
N SER A 697 -22.70 -0.57 -60.36
CA SER A 697 -21.29 -0.65 -60.88
C SER A 697 -20.33 0.30 -60.12
N VAL A 698 -19.00 0.11 -59.93
CA VAL A 698 -17.97 -0.95 -60.17
C VAL A 698 -16.66 -0.52 -59.41
N HIS A 699 -15.70 -1.43 -59.16
CA HIS A 699 -14.30 -1.18 -58.68
C HIS A 699 -14.11 -0.62 -57.25
N THR A 700 -12.99 -0.83 -56.51
CA THR A 700 -11.78 -1.70 -56.64
C THR A 700 -11.15 -1.91 -55.26
N THR A 701 -10.54 -3.08 -55.02
CA THR A 701 -9.52 -3.29 -53.98
C THR A 701 -8.14 -3.48 -54.62
N PRO A 702 -7.05 -2.97 -54.02
CA PRO A 702 -5.70 -3.42 -54.31
C PRO A 702 -5.32 -4.57 -53.35
N GLY A 703 -4.67 -5.60 -53.86
CA GLY A 703 -4.00 -6.63 -53.06
C GLY A 703 -2.50 -6.65 -53.32
N TYR A 704 -1.76 -7.44 -52.55
CA TYR A 704 -0.44 -7.94 -52.93
C TYR A 704 -0.29 -9.40 -52.49
N ALA A 705 0.33 -10.22 -53.34
CA ALA A 705 0.59 -11.65 -53.13
C ALA A 705 1.93 -11.86 -52.35
N ILE A 706 2.43 -13.07 -52.05
CA ILE A 706 3.05 -14.02 -53.00
C ILE A 706 3.28 -15.39 -52.30
N THR A 707 2.54 -16.42 -52.76
CA THR A 707 2.90 -17.83 -53.11
C THR A 707 3.83 -18.77 -52.25
N PRO A 708 3.78 -20.12 -52.49
CA PRO A 708 3.99 -21.15 -51.45
C PRO A 708 4.93 -22.33 -51.83
N THR A 709 4.99 -23.38 -50.98
CA THR A 709 5.35 -24.79 -51.28
C THR A 709 4.94 -25.71 -50.10
N ALA A 710 4.85 -27.06 -50.17
CA ALA A 710 4.24 -28.02 -51.11
C ALA A 710 4.35 -29.47 -50.53
N GLY A 711 3.44 -30.40 -50.86
CA GLY A 711 3.50 -31.86 -50.50
C GLY A 711 2.29 -32.34 -49.67
N PHE A 712 1.32 -33.20 -50.10
CA PHE A 712 1.34 -34.53 -50.78
C PHE A 712 2.04 -35.62 -49.93
N THR A 713 1.49 -36.82 -49.62
CA THR A 713 0.25 -37.56 -50.08
C THR A 713 -0.13 -38.70 -49.07
N PRO A 714 -1.22 -39.51 -49.26
CA PRO A 714 -1.93 -40.22 -48.18
C PRO A 714 -1.91 -41.77 -48.23
N THR A 715 -2.62 -42.42 -47.29
CA THR A 715 -3.38 -43.71 -47.40
C THR A 715 -3.97 -44.03 -46.01
N ALA A 716 -5.02 -44.84 -45.79
CA ALA A 716 -6.10 -45.39 -46.60
C ALA A 716 -7.30 -45.66 -45.65
N GLY A 717 -8.55 -45.65 -46.13
CA GLY A 717 -9.69 -46.10 -45.31
C GLY A 717 -10.04 -47.57 -45.53
N PHE A 718 -10.90 -48.18 -44.70
CA PHE A 718 -11.94 -49.13 -45.14
C PHE A 718 -13.03 -49.42 -44.08
N GLN A 719 -14.28 -49.39 -44.55
CA GLN A 719 -15.52 -50.09 -44.10
C GLN A 719 -15.97 -50.21 -42.62
N LYS A 720 -17.11 -49.56 -42.37
CA LYS A 720 -18.40 -50.11 -41.87
C LYS A 720 -18.39 -51.42 -41.04
N ARG A 721 -18.96 -51.35 -39.82
CA ARG A 721 -20.19 -52.09 -39.42
C ARG A 721 -20.82 -51.48 -38.16
N SER A 722 -22.14 -51.30 -38.20
CA SER A 722 -23.00 -51.14 -37.00
C SER A 722 -23.34 -52.55 -36.46
N PRO A 723 -23.80 -52.69 -35.20
CA PRO A 723 -25.25 -52.54 -34.97
C PRO A 723 -25.66 -51.87 -33.64
N PHE A 724 -26.97 -51.62 -33.56
CA PHE A 724 -27.82 -51.33 -32.40
C PHE A 724 -27.27 -51.67 -30.99
N SER A 725 -27.48 -50.74 -30.05
CA SER A 725 -28.00 -51.07 -28.71
C SER A 725 -28.81 -49.90 -28.15
N THR A 726 -30.00 -50.21 -27.62
CA THR A 726 -30.91 -49.30 -26.91
C THR A 726 -30.64 -49.32 -25.41
N GLY A 727 -30.60 -48.17 -24.72
CA GLY A 727 -30.35 -48.12 -23.28
C GLY A 727 -30.83 -46.83 -22.61
N ASN A 728 -31.90 -46.96 -21.81
CA ASN A 728 -32.67 -45.93 -21.12
C ASN A 728 -31.89 -44.80 -20.42
N ARG A 729 -32.45 -43.58 -20.50
CA ARG A 729 -32.40 -42.61 -19.41
C ARG A 729 -33.36 -43.06 -18.30
N HIS A 730 -32.91 -43.01 -17.04
CA HIS A 730 -33.81 -42.82 -15.90
C HIS A 730 -33.49 -41.50 -15.23
N SER A 731 -34.53 -40.71 -14.99
CA SER A 731 -34.49 -39.56 -14.09
C SER A 731 -34.70 -40.04 -12.65
N TYR A 732 -33.96 -39.45 -11.72
CA TYR A 732 -34.44 -38.99 -10.43
C TYR A 732 -33.67 -37.72 -10.07
#